data_AF-A0A429ZVV0-F1
#
_entry.id   AF-A0A429ZVV0-F1
#
_cell.length_a   1.000
_cell.length_b   1.000
_cell.length_c   1.000
_cell.angle_alpha   90.00
_cell.angle_beta   90.00
_cell.angle_gamma   90.00
#
_symmetry.space_group_name_H-M   'P 1'
#
loop_
_entity.id
_entity.type
_entity.pdbx_description
1 polymer ?
#
loop_
_entity_poly.entity_id
_entity_poly.type
_entity_poly.pdbx_seq_one_letter_code
_entity_poly.pdbx_strand_id
1 'polypeptide(L)'
;MKKKVHVVHHTHWDFEWYFTNNESFVQLTYHLDEVMNSLEKGIISFYLLDGQMSILDEYLQCFPEQKSRIKKLVTAKKLYIGPWYTQTDELIIAGESIVRNLELGIELAEELGGYFPVGYLPDSFGQSKDMPKIYNGFGIDKTIFWRGVPNNITTDREFNWQSEDGSKVTAANIKDGYFVGVGLIYSDDASSLMETIDKGSTGENLLLPVGGDQRYVDYDLKTRITSYNNQLTDFELVESTYEKFFDDIDFESLETVEGEFISPSVSKIHRSIYSSRYDHKYLNDKVERRMIYQLEPLMVLAKKAGIEVKQGLVDRIWKVLNKNQAHDSAGGCNSDKTNKIILDRFIEADELSYSAVDYLTRKIAESRPNVKENEVTFFNTIPVTDKKQVRFELALTSEYFTLWQGDSEITYQLIETRKENSGSIKRKPEEMDQSQFYYIHEVLVELELPGQSFVTLQAKTSKNSSPRVSVIEQKNHIENQFYSVTKSNSGLCLIDKVTGDTYQDFLKIEDSGDEGDTYDYSPPYEDFLLALDFSQSQSVVSKGVLEEQLTLTGDWLLPLNLAERESKTLSQKVPYELTITLKKDTNRIECHLNIENKALDHRMRVLIETNIENDVSHTDTPFGTITRPVKDEFLENWRELGWREEPTAIFPMLHYVNAHNSEKSLTVMAKGIKEYQFVGSTFNQIALTLFRSVGFLGRPDLIRRPGIASGNEFKYIPTPDSQLEKSLTFKFAIQLTNNYNPSLIMADYLNYAVSVPFYQIQEMNRFTTTLKYFVSNPLLNEVPDIQGPILEGQNVILSSFKQNRQKDGVELRVFNPSQSQVVDNGGYLKLPAETNYEFVNLAGTALTDVFISDRIALGSFAPGQIKTINLKYKE
;
A
#
# COMPACT_ATOMS: atom_id res chain seq x y z
N MET A 1 -41.77 -22.07 14.93
CA MET A 1 -40.41 -22.61 15.12
C MET A 1 -39.63 -21.49 15.77
N LYS A 2 -38.75 -21.75 16.74
CA LYS A 2 -37.96 -20.67 17.33
C LYS A 2 -36.82 -20.31 16.38
N LYS A 3 -36.57 -19.02 16.15
CA LYS A 3 -35.37 -18.54 15.48
C LYS A 3 -34.15 -18.85 16.36
N LYS A 4 -33.10 -19.40 15.77
CA LYS A 4 -31.87 -19.76 16.48
C LYS A 4 -30.91 -18.58 16.46
N VAL A 5 -30.38 -18.21 17.63
CA VAL A 5 -29.43 -17.11 17.77
C VAL A 5 -28.07 -17.67 18.15
N HIS A 6 -27.11 -17.54 17.24
CA HIS A 6 -25.73 -17.98 17.41
C HIS A 6 -24.96 -16.93 18.21
N VAL A 7 -24.77 -17.21 19.50
CA VAL A 7 -24.04 -16.34 20.42
C VAL A 7 -22.54 -16.66 20.30
N VAL A 8 -21.77 -15.75 19.69
CA VAL A 8 -20.34 -15.95 19.44
C VAL A 8 -19.52 -15.05 20.35
N HIS A 9 -18.83 -15.65 21.31
CA HIS A 9 -17.97 -14.92 22.25
C HIS A 9 -16.62 -14.60 21.61
N HIS A 10 -16.23 -13.33 21.64
CA HIS A 10 -14.96 -12.88 21.09
C HIS A 10 -14.42 -11.67 21.86
N THR A 11 -13.25 -11.20 21.45
CA THR A 11 -12.75 -9.84 21.71
C THR A 11 -12.41 -9.20 20.37
N HIS A 12 -12.48 -7.87 20.27
CA HIS A 12 -11.82 -7.13 19.21
C HIS A 12 -10.56 -6.52 19.79
N TRP A 13 -9.40 -6.77 19.23
CA TRP A 13 -8.13 -6.46 19.87
C TRP A 13 -7.28 -5.60 18.96
N ASP A 14 -7.47 -4.28 19.01
CA ASP A 14 -6.62 -3.36 18.26
C ASP A 14 -5.16 -3.62 18.66
N PHE A 15 -4.34 -3.85 17.64
CA PHE A 15 -2.92 -4.09 17.83
C PHE A 15 -2.29 -2.90 18.58
N GLU A 16 -2.72 -1.70 18.23
CA GLU A 16 -2.41 -0.43 18.86
C GLU A 16 -3.40 0.64 18.38
N TRP A 17 -3.60 1.70 19.16
CA TRP A 17 -4.56 2.76 18.86
C TRP A 17 -4.20 4.07 19.58
N TYR A 18 -5.10 4.60 20.41
CA TYR A 18 -4.78 5.64 21.40
C TYR A 18 -3.89 5.14 22.54
N PHE A 19 -3.61 3.83 22.58
CA PHE A 19 -2.60 3.17 23.40
C PHE A 19 -1.53 2.54 22.51
N THR A 20 -0.35 2.29 23.07
CA THR A 20 0.73 1.59 22.35
C THR A 20 0.53 0.08 22.34
N ASN A 21 1.16 -0.60 21.38
CA ASN A 21 1.19 -2.06 21.36
C ASN A 21 1.73 -2.66 22.66
N ASN A 22 2.65 -2.00 23.36
CA ASN A 22 3.16 -2.45 24.65
C ASN A 22 2.09 -2.45 25.75
N GLU A 23 1.23 -1.42 25.78
CA GLU A 23 0.13 -1.34 26.74
C GLU A 23 -0.91 -2.42 26.44
N SER A 24 -1.28 -2.56 25.15
CA SER A 24 -2.14 -3.64 24.64
C SER A 24 -1.58 -5.03 24.98
N PHE A 25 -0.29 -5.28 24.74
CA PHE A 25 0.36 -6.56 24.95
C PHE A 25 0.38 -7.01 26.43
N VAL A 26 0.58 -6.08 27.36
CA VAL A 26 0.52 -6.40 28.80
C VAL A 26 -0.89 -6.86 29.18
N GLN A 27 -1.94 -6.19 28.69
CA GLN A 27 -3.32 -6.59 28.95
C GLN A 27 -3.62 -7.95 28.31
N LEU A 28 -3.18 -8.17 27.07
CA LEU A 28 -3.37 -9.43 26.36
C LEU A 28 -2.76 -10.60 27.12
N THR A 29 -1.56 -10.42 27.68
CA THR A 29 -0.83 -11.47 28.38
C THR A 29 -1.65 -12.09 29.51
N TYR A 30 -2.31 -11.25 30.33
CA TYR A 30 -3.17 -11.74 31.41
C TYR A 30 -4.54 -12.19 30.91
N HIS A 31 -5.10 -11.51 29.91
CA HIS A 31 -6.37 -11.88 29.28
C HIS A 31 -6.32 -13.31 28.70
N LEU A 32 -5.23 -13.70 28.05
CA LEU A 32 -5.08 -15.04 27.49
C LEU A 32 -5.11 -16.14 28.55
N ASP A 33 -4.59 -15.89 29.76
CA ASP A 33 -4.73 -16.84 30.86
C ASP A 33 -6.19 -17.02 31.27
N GLU A 34 -6.97 -15.93 31.35
CA GLU A 34 -8.39 -15.97 31.65
C GLU A 34 -9.20 -16.72 30.57
N VAL A 35 -8.92 -16.44 29.30
CA VAL A 35 -9.53 -17.14 28.14
C VAL A 35 -9.24 -18.64 28.22
N MET A 36 -7.96 -19.02 28.28
CA MET A 36 -7.55 -20.43 28.25
C MET A 36 -8.09 -21.18 29.48
N ASN A 37 -8.02 -20.59 30.67
CA ASN A 37 -8.57 -21.20 31.89
C ASN A 37 -10.08 -21.43 31.78
N SER A 38 -10.80 -20.49 31.17
CA SER A 38 -12.26 -20.59 31.01
C SER A 38 -12.67 -21.68 30.03
N LEU A 39 -11.95 -21.83 28.91
CA LEU A 39 -12.15 -22.89 27.93
C LEU A 39 -11.79 -24.29 28.47
N GLU A 40 -10.74 -24.38 29.28
CA GLU A 40 -10.30 -25.62 29.92
C GLU A 40 -11.29 -26.10 30.99
N LYS A 41 -11.81 -25.18 31.80
CA LYS A 41 -12.81 -25.46 32.84
C LYS A 41 -14.24 -25.59 32.31
N GLY A 42 -14.48 -25.25 31.04
CA GLY A 42 -15.79 -25.29 30.41
C GLY A 42 -16.75 -24.19 30.88
N ILE A 43 -16.22 -23.09 31.44
CA ILE A 43 -16.99 -21.89 31.79
C ILE A 43 -17.60 -21.31 30.52
N ILE A 44 -16.77 -21.15 29.49
CA ILE A 44 -17.18 -20.94 28.11
C ILE A 44 -16.73 -22.14 27.26
N SER A 45 -17.42 -22.36 26.15
CA SER A 45 -17.19 -23.49 25.25
C SER A 45 -16.32 -23.09 24.06
N PHE A 46 -16.50 -21.87 23.55
CA PHE A 46 -15.80 -21.33 22.38
C PHE A 46 -15.34 -19.90 22.61
N TYR A 47 -14.24 -19.51 21.97
CA TYR A 47 -13.76 -18.13 21.97
C TYR A 47 -13.05 -17.81 20.67
N LEU A 48 -13.41 -16.71 20.01
CA LEU A 48 -12.63 -16.16 18.90
C LEU A 48 -11.64 -15.12 19.40
N LEU A 49 -10.35 -15.36 19.14
CA LEU A 49 -9.27 -14.42 19.39
C LEU A 49 -9.06 -13.52 18.15
N ASP A 50 -10.10 -12.74 17.84
CA ASP A 50 -10.15 -11.63 16.87
C ASP A 50 -9.63 -11.90 15.45
N GLY A 51 -9.46 -13.17 15.07
CA GLY A 51 -9.07 -13.58 13.73
C GLY A 51 -7.68 -13.12 13.26
N GLN A 52 -6.80 -12.70 14.17
CA GLN A 52 -5.45 -12.20 13.86
C GLN A 52 -4.34 -12.92 14.63
N MET A 53 -3.21 -13.17 13.96
CA MET A 53 -2.07 -13.89 14.52
C MET A 53 -0.97 -12.99 15.10
N SER A 54 -0.95 -11.70 14.79
CA SER A 54 0.12 -10.76 15.22
C SER A 54 0.26 -10.70 16.74
N ILE A 55 -0.86 -10.61 17.45
CA ILE A 55 -0.93 -10.56 18.91
C ILE A 55 -0.44 -11.87 19.55
N LEU A 56 -0.72 -13.00 18.89
CA LEU A 56 -0.34 -14.33 19.37
C LEU A 56 1.10 -14.68 19.01
N ASP A 57 1.61 -14.22 17.87
CA ASP A 57 3.01 -14.32 17.46
C ASP A 57 3.92 -13.59 18.46
N GLU A 58 3.56 -12.35 18.85
CA GLU A 58 4.30 -11.63 19.90
C GLU A 58 4.21 -12.35 21.26
N TYR A 59 3.02 -12.85 21.63
CA TYR A 59 2.84 -13.57 22.89
C TYR A 59 3.72 -14.82 22.96
N LEU A 60 3.78 -15.61 21.90
CA LEU A 60 4.56 -16.85 21.86
C LEU A 60 6.08 -16.62 21.79
N GLN A 61 6.54 -15.43 21.42
CA GLN A 61 7.95 -15.05 21.54
C GLN A 61 8.35 -14.86 23.02
N CYS A 62 7.44 -14.32 23.85
CA CYS A 62 7.67 -14.15 25.28
C CYS A 62 7.37 -15.42 26.11
N PHE A 63 6.36 -16.20 25.69
CA PHE A 63 5.84 -17.35 26.42
C PHE A 63 5.78 -18.62 25.54
N PRO A 64 6.93 -19.09 25.00
CA PRO A 64 6.96 -20.24 24.09
C PRO A 64 6.41 -21.53 24.71
N GLU A 65 6.45 -21.67 26.04
CA GLU A 65 5.87 -22.80 26.77
C GLU A 65 4.34 -22.93 26.60
N GLN A 66 3.66 -21.81 26.35
CA GLN A 66 2.21 -21.78 26.15
C GLN A 66 1.78 -22.32 24.78
N LYS A 67 2.71 -22.49 23.83
CA LYS A 67 2.44 -23.03 22.48
C LYS A 67 1.68 -24.36 22.55
N SER A 68 2.05 -25.23 23.49
CA SER A 68 1.41 -26.54 23.68
C SER A 68 -0.03 -26.45 24.16
N ARG A 69 -0.32 -25.52 25.08
CA ARG A 69 -1.63 -25.28 25.66
C ARG A 69 -2.59 -24.69 24.64
N ILE A 70 -2.13 -23.68 23.91
CA ILE A 70 -2.88 -23.04 22.83
C ILE A 70 -3.18 -24.05 21.73
N LYS A 71 -2.16 -24.80 21.29
CA LYS A 71 -2.35 -25.83 20.26
C LYS A 71 -3.41 -26.86 20.63
N LYS A 72 -3.46 -27.27 21.89
CA LYS A 72 -4.50 -28.19 22.39
C LYS A 72 -5.90 -27.59 22.29
N LEU A 73 -6.07 -26.30 22.62
CA LEU A 73 -7.37 -25.62 22.57
C LEU A 73 -7.83 -25.36 21.13
N VAL A 74 -6.92 -24.97 20.24
CA VAL A 74 -7.18 -24.77 18.82
C VAL A 74 -7.55 -26.09 18.14
N THR A 75 -6.75 -27.14 18.34
CA THR A 75 -7.04 -28.49 17.79
C THR A 75 -8.38 -29.03 18.31
N ALA A 76 -8.74 -28.72 19.57
CA ALA A 76 -10.03 -29.10 20.15
C ALA A 76 -11.21 -28.23 19.67
N LYS A 77 -10.98 -27.28 18.74
CA LYS A 77 -11.95 -26.31 18.24
C LYS A 77 -12.66 -25.52 19.35
N LYS A 78 -11.89 -25.13 20.37
CA LYS A 78 -12.35 -24.29 21.49
C LYS A 78 -11.86 -22.85 21.37
N LEU A 79 -10.64 -22.66 20.90
CA LEU A 79 -10.04 -21.35 20.64
C LEU A 79 -9.87 -21.19 19.14
N TYR A 80 -10.45 -20.13 18.58
CA TYR A 80 -10.39 -19.80 17.16
C TYR A 80 -9.37 -18.68 16.93
N ILE A 81 -8.49 -18.87 15.95
CA ILE A 81 -7.35 -17.98 15.62
C ILE A 81 -7.20 -17.86 14.09
N GLY A 82 -6.56 -16.78 13.61
CA GLY A 82 -6.41 -16.52 12.17
C GLY A 82 -7.74 -16.23 11.46
N PRO A 83 -7.76 -16.07 10.12
CA PRO A 83 -6.69 -16.41 9.18
C PRO A 83 -5.69 -15.28 8.96
N TRP A 84 -5.97 -14.08 9.45
CA TRP A 84 -5.13 -12.91 9.22
C TRP A 84 -3.88 -12.95 10.10
N TYR A 85 -2.81 -12.30 9.65
CA TYR A 85 -1.73 -11.89 10.53
C TYR A 85 -2.14 -10.63 11.31
N THR A 86 -2.65 -9.61 10.63
CA THR A 86 -3.30 -8.42 11.23
C THR A 86 -4.59 -8.10 10.52
N GLN A 87 -5.52 -7.43 11.20
CA GLN A 87 -6.74 -6.91 10.57
C GLN A 87 -6.41 -5.67 9.73
N THR A 88 -6.06 -5.91 8.46
CA THR A 88 -5.54 -4.89 7.55
C THR A 88 -6.60 -3.90 7.07
N ASP A 89 -6.16 -2.69 6.72
CA ASP A 89 -6.91 -1.84 5.78
C ASP A 89 -6.90 -2.46 4.37
N GLU A 90 -8.01 -2.38 3.65
CA GLU A 90 -8.17 -2.99 2.32
C GLU A 90 -8.08 -2.00 1.14
N LEU A 91 -8.07 -0.69 1.43
CA LEU A 91 -8.26 0.36 0.43
C LEU A 91 -6.97 1.12 0.09
N ILE A 92 -6.01 1.18 1.03
CA ILE A 92 -4.72 1.88 0.83
C ILE A 92 -3.49 0.97 0.85
N ILE A 93 -3.70 -0.35 0.97
CA ILE A 93 -2.68 -1.39 1.03
C ILE A 93 -2.62 -2.17 -0.28
N ALA A 94 -1.42 -2.50 -0.77
CA ALA A 94 -1.25 -3.22 -2.02
C ALA A 94 -1.80 -4.65 -1.91
N GLY A 95 -2.37 -5.18 -3.01
CA GLY A 95 -2.96 -6.52 -3.01
C GLY A 95 -2.01 -7.64 -2.61
N GLU A 96 -0.74 -7.55 -3.00
CA GLU A 96 0.26 -8.53 -2.55
C GLU A 96 0.58 -8.44 -1.06
N SER A 97 0.48 -7.27 -0.43
CA SER A 97 0.59 -7.14 1.03
C SER A 97 -0.57 -7.80 1.75
N ILE A 98 -1.81 -7.64 1.25
CA ILE A 98 -3.01 -8.34 1.75
C ILE A 98 -2.83 -9.86 1.63
N VAL A 99 -2.32 -10.33 0.49
CA VAL A 99 -1.97 -11.75 0.29
C VAL A 99 -0.92 -12.20 1.30
N ARG A 100 0.13 -11.41 1.58
CA ARG A 100 1.16 -11.79 2.56
C ARG A 100 0.65 -11.78 3.99
N ASN A 101 -0.33 -10.94 4.27
CA ASN A 101 -1.03 -10.93 5.54
C ASN A 101 -1.77 -12.25 5.79
N LEU A 102 -2.54 -12.73 4.81
CA LEU A 102 -3.21 -14.03 4.86
C LEU A 102 -2.22 -15.21 4.85
N GLU A 103 -1.20 -15.19 3.99
CA GLU A 103 -0.17 -16.24 3.95
C GLU A 103 0.49 -16.41 5.33
N LEU A 104 0.93 -15.32 5.96
CA LEU A 104 1.59 -15.36 7.27
C LEU A 104 0.62 -15.79 8.39
N GLY A 105 -0.61 -15.28 8.38
CA GLY A 105 -1.60 -15.61 9.41
C GLY A 105 -2.02 -17.08 9.36
N ILE A 106 -2.33 -17.59 8.17
CA ILE A 106 -2.70 -19.00 7.95
C ILE A 106 -1.53 -19.92 8.36
N GLU A 107 -0.31 -19.62 7.92
CA GLU A 107 0.88 -20.43 8.25
C GLU A 107 1.11 -20.54 9.76
N LEU A 108 1.05 -19.42 10.49
CA LEU A 108 1.24 -19.41 11.93
C LEU A 108 0.11 -20.13 12.68
N ALA A 109 -1.13 -20.01 12.21
CA ALA A 109 -2.27 -20.69 12.81
C ALA A 109 -2.24 -22.21 12.58
N GLU A 110 -1.81 -22.66 11.39
CA GLU A 110 -1.61 -24.08 11.08
C GLU A 110 -0.59 -24.75 12.02
N GLU A 111 0.49 -24.06 12.38
CA GLU A 111 1.44 -24.58 13.38
C GLU A 111 0.79 -24.87 14.75
N LEU A 112 -0.26 -24.12 15.08
CA LEU A 112 -1.04 -24.20 16.31
C LEU A 112 -2.26 -25.13 16.19
N GLY A 113 -2.44 -25.83 15.08
CA GLY A 113 -3.48 -26.85 14.93
C GLY A 113 -4.67 -26.45 14.05
N GLY A 114 -4.56 -25.34 13.33
CA GLY A 114 -5.51 -24.90 12.30
C GLY A 114 -5.94 -23.45 12.47
N TYR A 115 -6.57 -22.91 11.44
CA TYR A 115 -7.10 -21.55 11.42
C TYR A 115 -8.64 -21.53 11.36
N PHE A 116 -9.22 -20.40 11.72
CA PHE A 116 -10.62 -20.06 11.51
C PHE A 116 -10.84 -19.65 10.04
N PRO A 117 -11.58 -20.43 9.22
CA PRO A 117 -11.62 -20.24 7.77
C PRO A 117 -12.68 -19.21 7.33
N VAL A 118 -12.64 -18.01 7.91
CA VAL A 118 -13.55 -16.90 7.57
C VAL A 118 -12.73 -15.62 7.49
N GLY A 119 -12.95 -14.84 6.42
CA GLY A 119 -12.42 -13.48 6.33
C GLY A 119 -13.01 -12.62 7.45
N TYR A 120 -12.21 -12.27 8.45
CA TYR A 120 -12.71 -11.57 9.64
C TYR A 120 -12.08 -10.18 9.76
N LEU A 121 -12.80 -9.16 9.29
CA LEU A 121 -12.41 -7.75 9.34
C LEU A 121 -13.55 -6.91 9.90
N PRO A 122 -13.82 -7.04 11.21
CA PRO A 122 -14.99 -6.45 11.83
C PRO A 122 -14.94 -4.92 11.83
N ASP A 123 -13.76 -4.29 11.81
CA ASP A 123 -13.63 -2.84 11.93
C ASP A 123 -12.83 -2.13 10.82
N SER A 124 -12.41 -2.84 9.76
CA SER A 124 -11.73 -2.18 8.62
C SER A 124 -12.62 -1.10 7.99
N PHE A 125 -12.02 0.05 7.67
CA PHE A 125 -12.69 1.28 7.25
C PHE A 125 -13.12 1.25 5.76
N GLY A 126 -14.00 0.29 5.48
CA GLY A 126 -14.49 -0.04 4.15
C GLY A 126 -13.91 -1.36 3.64
N GLN A 127 -14.56 -1.91 2.62
CA GLN A 127 -14.22 -3.20 2.04
C GLN A 127 -13.92 -3.08 0.55
N SER A 128 -12.79 -3.62 0.12
CA SER A 128 -12.35 -3.62 -1.28
C SER A 128 -13.14 -4.64 -2.09
N LYS A 129 -13.60 -4.24 -3.29
CA LYS A 129 -14.29 -5.12 -4.23
C LYS A 129 -13.50 -6.38 -4.63
N ASP A 130 -12.18 -6.38 -4.39
CA ASP A 130 -11.28 -7.48 -4.77
C ASP A 130 -11.23 -8.60 -3.72
N MET A 131 -11.86 -8.43 -2.56
CA MET A 131 -11.77 -9.39 -1.48
C MET A 131 -12.38 -10.77 -1.79
N PRO A 132 -13.56 -10.91 -2.45
CA PRO A 132 -14.08 -12.23 -2.79
C PRO A 132 -13.07 -13.11 -3.54
N LYS A 133 -12.36 -12.56 -4.54
CA LYS A 133 -11.30 -13.30 -5.27
C LYS A 133 -10.02 -13.52 -4.47
N ILE A 134 -9.64 -12.58 -3.58
CA ILE A 134 -8.52 -12.82 -2.66
C ILE A 134 -8.86 -13.98 -1.72
N TYR A 135 -10.04 -13.95 -1.07
CA TYR A 135 -10.50 -15.00 -0.15
C TYR A 135 -10.62 -16.36 -0.85
N ASN A 136 -11.29 -16.45 -2.00
CA ASN A 136 -11.38 -17.69 -2.77
C ASN A 136 -9.98 -18.19 -3.18
N GLY A 137 -9.05 -17.27 -3.43
CA GLY A 137 -7.62 -17.56 -3.64
C GLY A 137 -6.94 -18.34 -2.52
N PHE A 138 -7.44 -18.21 -1.29
CA PHE A 138 -7.00 -18.97 -0.10
C PHE A 138 -7.98 -20.08 0.31
N GLY A 139 -9.00 -20.36 -0.50
CA GLY A 139 -10.05 -21.33 -0.15
C GLY A 139 -10.98 -20.86 0.96
N ILE A 140 -11.05 -19.54 1.20
CA ILE A 140 -12.01 -18.92 2.12
C ILE A 140 -13.24 -18.52 1.30
N ASP A 141 -14.41 -19.00 1.73
CA ASP A 141 -15.70 -18.81 1.06
C ASP A 141 -16.70 -17.99 1.92
N LYS A 142 -16.29 -17.59 3.12
CA LYS A 142 -17.12 -16.88 4.11
C LYS A 142 -16.39 -15.64 4.62
N THR A 143 -17.13 -14.56 4.87
CA THR A 143 -16.58 -13.31 5.40
C THR A 143 -17.52 -12.61 6.38
N ILE A 144 -16.96 -11.88 7.33
CA ILE A 144 -17.67 -11.07 8.32
C ILE A 144 -17.00 -9.72 8.45
N PHE A 145 -17.81 -8.67 8.36
CA PHE A 145 -17.39 -7.30 8.53
C PHE A 145 -18.58 -6.43 8.95
N TRP A 146 -18.30 -5.27 9.56
CA TRP A 146 -19.35 -4.32 9.95
C TRP A 146 -19.59 -3.24 8.91
N ARG A 147 -18.51 -2.64 8.40
CA ARG A 147 -18.57 -1.31 7.83
C ARG A 147 -18.80 -1.33 6.32
N GLY A 148 -19.55 -0.33 5.83
CA GLY A 148 -19.48 0.09 4.43
C GLY A 148 -20.59 -0.37 3.51
N VAL A 149 -21.47 -1.29 3.93
CA VAL A 149 -22.57 -1.77 3.06
C VAL A 149 -23.64 -0.68 2.93
N PRO A 150 -23.91 -0.19 1.70
CA PRO A 150 -24.94 0.82 1.47
C PRO A 150 -26.36 0.25 1.62
N ASN A 151 -27.18 0.94 2.41
CA ASN A 151 -28.59 0.57 2.62
C ASN A 151 -29.45 0.60 1.34
N ASN A 152 -29.06 1.37 0.30
CA ASN A 152 -29.76 1.39 -0.99
C ASN A 152 -29.39 0.22 -1.91
N ILE A 153 -28.31 -0.51 -1.61
CA ILE A 153 -27.98 -1.76 -2.32
C ILE A 153 -28.63 -2.95 -1.61
N THR A 154 -28.40 -3.09 -0.30
CA THR A 154 -29.04 -4.15 0.49
C THR A 154 -29.27 -3.75 1.94
N THR A 155 -30.45 -4.07 2.46
CA THR A 155 -30.73 -4.00 3.90
C THR A 155 -30.55 -5.33 4.60
N ASP A 156 -30.25 -6.39 3.86
CA ASP A 156 -30.03 -7.72 4.40
C ASP A 156 -28.67 -7.81 5.11
N ARG A 157 -28.59 -8.66 6.13
CA ARG A 157 -27.38 -8.94 6.90
C ARG A 157 -26.55 -10.03 6.24
N GLU A 158 -27.19 -10.98 5.59
CA GLU A 158 -26.50 -12.06 4.89
C GLU A 158 -26.72 -11.91 3.40
N PHE A 159 -25.63 -11.97 2.64
CA PHE A 159 -25.68 -11.90 1.18
C PHE A 159 -24.46 -12.59 0.60
N ASN A 160 -24.50 -12.85 -0.69
CA ASN A 160 -23.33 -13.29 -1.41
C ASN A 160 -22.59 -12.11 -2.03
N TRP A 161 -21.33 -11.91 -1.67
CA TRP A 161 -20.48 -10.86 -2.24
C TRP A 161 -19.65 -11.41 -3.41
N GLN A 162 -19.79 -10.80 -4.59
CA GLN A 162 -19.15 -11.25 -5.82
C GLN A 162 -18.19 -10.20 -6.42
N SER A 163 -17.03 -10.65 -6.88
CA SER A 163 -16.06 -9.87 -7.67
C SER A 163 -16.30 -10.06 -9.17
N GLU A 164 -15.75 -9.16 -10.01
CA GLU A 164 -15.94 -9.18 -11.47
C GLU A 164 -15.37 -10.42 -12.19
N ASP A 165 -14.49 -11.19 -11.54
CA ASP A 165 -13.94 -12.44 -12.07
C ASP A 165 -14.88 -13.64 -11.84
N GLY A 166 -15.99 -13.43 -11.15
CA GLY A 166 -16.98 -14.43 -10.76
C GLY A 166 -16.74 -15.06 -9.39
N SER A 167 -15.62 -14.76 -8.72
CA SER A 167 -15.36 -15.22 -7.35
C SER A 167 -16.41 -14.71 -6.39
N LYS A 168 -16.81 -15.56 -5.44
CA LYS A 168 -17.98 -15.33 -4.58
C LYS A 168 -17.70 -15.81 -3.16
N VAL A 169 -18.07 -15.01 -2.18
CA VAL A 169 -18.04 -15.36 -0.75
C VAL A 169 -19.38 -15.05 -0.12
N THR A 170 -19.81 -15.84 0.86
CA THR A 170 -20.95 -15.44 1.68
C THR A 170 -20.51 -14.49 2.77
N ALA A 171 -21.14 -13.32 2.79
CA ALA A 171 -20.93 -12.29 3.77
C ALA A 171 -22.00 -12.35 4.86
N ALA A 172 -21.57 -12.13 6.10
CA ALA A 172 -22.46 -11.70 7.18
C ALA A 172 -22.04 -10.30 7.64
N ASN A 173 -22.88 -9.32 7.37
CA ASN A 173 -22.69 -7.94 7.74
C ASN A 173 -23.30 -7.65 9.12
N ILE A 174 -22.44 -7.49 10.12
CA ILE A 174 -22.82 -7.21 11.51
C ILE A 174 -23.18 -5.73 11.69
N LYS A 175 -24.30 -5.27 11.10
CA LYS A 175 -24.70 -3.85 10.97
C LYS A 175 -24.68 -3.02 12.25
N ASP A 176 -24.89 -3.65 13.41
CA ASP A 176 -24.91 -2.97 14.72
C ASP A 176 -23.58 -3.08 15.48
N GLY A 177 -22.52 -3.47 14.78
CA GLY A 177 -21.18 -3.63 15.31
C GLY A 177 -20.94 -4.98 16.00
N TYR A 178 -19.67 -5.31 16.18
CA TYR A 178 -19.23 -6.52 16.88
C TYR A 178 -19.48 -6.45 18.40
N PHE A 179 -19.89 -5.30 18.92
CA PHE A 179 -20.22 -5.09 20.33
C PHE A 179 -21.71 -5.23 20.66
N VAL A 180 -22.60 -5.45 19.67
CA VAL A 180 -24.05 -5.49 19.90
C VAL A 180 -24.46 -6.50 20.97
N GLY A 181 -23.77 -7.65 21.05
CA GLY A 181 -24.04 -8.68 22.05
C GLY A 181 -23.63 -8.34 23.47
N VAL A 182 -22.96 -7.22 23.73
CA VAL A 182 -22.74 -6.69 25.08
C VAL A 182 -24.07 -6.44 25.81
N GLY A 183 -25.14 -6.16 25.06
CA GLY A 183 -26.50 -6.09 25.59
C GLY A 183 -26.93 -7.36 26.34
N LEU A 184 -26.52 -8.55 25.89
CA LEU A 184 -26.82 -9.82 26.56
C LEU A 184 -26.27 -9.85 28.00
N ILE A 185 -25.11 -9.22 28.21
CA ILE A 185 -24.39 -9.24 29.48
C ILE A 185 -24.95 -8.20 30.46
N TYR A 186 -25.16 -6.96 29.99
CA TYR A 186 -25.47 -5.83 30.89
C TYR A 186 -26.93 -5.36 30.86
N SER A 187 -27.75 -5.87 29.96
CA SER A 187 -29.18 -5.54 29.88
C SER A 187 -30.04 -6.77 30.13
N ASP A 188 -31.17 -6.59 30.80
CA ASP A 188 -32.21 -7.61 30.95
C ASP A 188 -33.32 -7.48 29.89
N ASP A 189 -33.22 -6.53 28.96
CA ASP A 189 -34.18 -6.33 27.86
C ASP A 189 -33.89 -7.27 26.68
N ALA A 190 -34.27 -8.54 26.84
CA ALA A 190 -34.05 -9.55 25.84
C ALA A 190 -34.78 -9.27 24.51
N SER A 191 -36.02 -8.77 24.58
CA SER A 191 -36.84 -8.50 23.40
C SER A 191 -36.22 -7.44 22.50
N SER A 192 -35.73 -6.34 23.07
CA SER A 192 -35.09 -5.26 22.31
C SER A 192 -33.80 -5.70 21.61
N LEU A 193 -32.98 -6.52 22.29
CA LEU A 193 -31.77 -7.07 21.68
C LEU A 193 -32.11 -7.97 20.49
N MET A 194 -33.13 -8.85 20.63
CA MET A 194 -33.55 -9.74 19.54
C MET A 194 -34.14 -8.96 18.37
N GLU A 195 -34.97 -7.93 18.61
CA GLU A 195 -35.49 -7.06 17.56
C GLU A 195 -34.36 -6.39 16.77
N THR A 196 -33.32 -5.93 17.48
CA THR A 196 -32.15 -5.27 16.87
C THR A 196 -31.45 -6.22 15.89
N ILE A 197 -31.08 -7.43 16.33
CA ILE A 197 -30.33 -8.38 15.49
C ILE A 197 -31.21 -9.08 14.44
N ASP A 198 -32.52 -9.19 14.66
CA ASP A 198 -33.44 -9.81 13.70
C ASP A 198 -33.74 -8.89 12.52
N LYS A 199 -33.65 -7.56 12.72
CA LYS A 199 -33.87 -6.58 11.66
C LYS A 199 -32.87 -6.77 10.52
N GLY A 200 -33.38 -7.11 9.33
CA GLY A 200 -32.57 -7.37 8.14
C GLY A 200 -31.95 -8.77 8.09
N SER A 201 -32.30 -9.68 9.01
CA SER A 201 -31.92 -11.09 8.86
C SER A 201 -32.71 -11.75 7.73
N THR A 202 -32.07 -12.65 6.99
CA THR A 202 -32.66 -13.31 5.82
C THR A 202 -33.29 -14.67 6.12
N GLY A 203 -33.08 -15.22 7.33
CA GLY A 203 -33.49 -16.58 7.68
C GLY A 203 -33.80 -16.79 9.16
N GLU A 204 -33.86 -18.06 9.56
CA GLU A 204 -34.18 -18.48 10.93
C GLU A 204 -32.95 -18.52 11.86
N ASN A 205 -31.75 -18.26 11.33
CA ASN A 205 -30.48 -18.27 12.07
C ASN A 205 -29.92 -16.86 12.12
N LEU A 206 -29.77 -16.34 13.34
CA LEU A 206 -29.30 -14.98 13.60
C LEU A 206 -27.92 -15.02 14.24
N LEU A 207 -27.12 -14.00 13.99
CA LEU A 207 -25.79 -13.85 14.56
C LEU A 207 -25.78 -12.82 15.69
N LEU A 208 -25.22 -13.20 16.84
CA LEU A 208 -25.02 -12.30 17.98
C LEU A 208 -23.55 -12.34 18.41
N PRO A 209 -22.70 -11.40 17.93
CA PRO A 209 -21.33 -11.28 18.41
C PRO A 209 -21.33 -10.66 19.82
N VAL A 210 -20.77 -11.39 20.79
CA VAL A 210 -20.61 -10.94 22.18
C VAL A 210 -19.13 -10.65 22.41
N GLY A 211 -18.77 -9.39 22.28
CA GLY A 211 -17.42 -8.91 22.44
C GLY A 211 -17.35 -7.39 22.37
N GLY A 212 -16.17 -6.84 22.12
CA GLY A 212 -15.91 -5.40 22.06
C GLY A 212 -14.42 -5.13 22.17
N ASP A 213 -14.04 -3.86 22.07
CA ASP A 213 -12.64 -3.42 22.10
C ASP A 213 -11.97 -3.84 23.40
N GLN A 214 -10.97 -4.70 23.29
CA GLN A 214 -10.16 -5.31 24.34
C GLN A 214 -10.99 -5.81 25.54
N ARG A 215 -12.19 -6.31 25.26
CA ARG A 215 -13.15 -6.74 26.27
C ARG A 215 -12.71 -8.05 26.94
N TYR A 216 -12.88 -8.12 28.25
CA TYR A 216 -12.60 -9.30 29.08
C TYR A 216 -13.58 -10.46 28.80
N VAL A 217 -13.24 -11.64 29.28
CA VAL A 217 -14.04 -12.87 29.14
C VAL A 217 -15.26 -12.85 30.07
N ASP A 218 -16.45 -12.97 29.51
CA ASP A 218 -17.68 -13.12 30.31
C ASP A 218 -17.83 -14.52 30.90
N TYR A 219 -17.54 -14.67 32.20
CA TYR A 219 -17.66 -15.94 32.92
C TYR A 219 -19.11 -16.39 33.14
N ASP A 220 -20.09 -15.49 33.05
CA ASP A 220 -21.51 -15.76 33.26
C ASP A 220 -22.31 -15.89 31.96
N LEU A 221 -21.65 -15.90 30.79
CA LEU A 221 -22.27 -15.97 29.46
C LEU A 221 -23.37 -17.03 29.36
N LYS A 222 -23.09 -18.27 29.79
CA LYS A 222 -24.07 -19.37 29.76
C LYS A 222 -25.30 -19.12 30.64
N THR A 223 -25.10 -18.46 31.78
CA THR A 223 -26.18 -18.05 32.68
C THR A 223 -27.03 -16.96 32.04
N ARG A 224 -26.41 -15.97 31.39
CA ARG A 224 -27.11 -14.90 30.65
C ARG A 224 -27.92 -15.46 29.48
N ILE A 225 -27.35 -16.36 28.69
CA ILE A 225 -28.07 -17.11 27.62
C ILE A 225 -29.30 -17.82 28.20
N THR A 226 -29.13 -18.54 29.30
CA THR A 226 -30.25 -19.26 29.96
C THR A 226 -31.33 -18.30 30.44
N SER A 227 -30.94 -17.15 31.02
CA SER A 227 -31.86 -16.11 31.47
C SER A 227 -32.69 -15.54 30.32
N TYR A 228 -32.06 -15.24 29.18
CA TYR A 228 -32.74 -14.75 27.99
C TYR A 228 -33.69 -15.80 27.40
N ASN A 229 -33.25 -17.06 27.29
CA ASN A 229 -34.09 -18.16 26.81
C ASN A 229 -35.34 -18.41 27.66
N ASN A 230 -35.29 -18.11 28.96
CA ASN A 230 -36.46 -18.21 29.85
C ASN A 230 -37.48 -17.07 29.62
N GLN A 231 -37.04 -15.95 29.05
CA GLN A 231 -37.87 -14.77 28.75
C GLN A 231 -38.43 -14.81 27.32
N LEU A 232 -37.70 -15.44 26.39
CA LEU A 232 -38.01 -15.45 24.97
C LEU A 232 -38.84 -16.67 24.56
N THR A 233 -39.92 -16.42 23.81
CA THR A 233 -40.78 -17.47 23.25
C THR A 233 -40.46 -17.78 21.79
N ASP A 234 -40.02 -16.79 21.02
CA ASP A 234 -39.77 -16.91 19.57
C ASP A 234 -38.31 -17.16 19.20
N PHE A 235 -37.39 -17.01 20.16
CA PHE A 235 -35.94 -17.16 19.94
C PHE A 235 -35.33 -18.22 20.86
N GLU A 236 -34.26 -18.87 20.39
CA GLU A 236 -33.40 -19.77 21.15
C GLU A 236 -31.94 -19.37 20.96
N LEU A 237 -31.35 -18.79 22.01
CA LEU A 237 -29.94 -18.44 22.06
C LEU A 237 -29.11 -19.69 22.39
N VAL A 238 -28.07 -19.92 21.60
CA VAL A 238 -27.10 -21.01 21.82
C VAL A 238 -25.68 -20.47 21.75
N GLU A 239 -24.83 -20.95 22.66
CA GLU A 239 -23.39 -20.68 22.56
C GLU A 239 -22.83 -21.35 21.30
N SER A 240 -22.26 -20.55 20.40
CA SER A 240 -21.94 -20.96 19.04
C SER A 240 -20.60 -20.38 18.55
N THR A 241 -20.28 -20.68 17.30
CA THR A 241 -19.16 -20.16 16.52
C THR A 241 -19.69 -19.61 15.20
N TYR A 242 -18.88 -18.81 14.51
CA TYR A 242 -19.23 -18.30 13.17
C TYR A 242 -19.32 -19.42 12.12
N GLU A 243 -18.46 -20.46 12.21
CA GLU A 243 -18.57 -21.63 11.33
C GLU A 243 -19.96 -22.28 11.42
N LYS A 244 -20.45 -22.53 12.64
CA LYS A 244 -21.77 -23.11 12.87
C LYS A 244 -22.90 -22.21 12.40
N PHE A 245 -22.73 -20.89 12.50
CA PHE A 245 -23.70 -19.94 11.95
C PHE A 245 -23.79 -20.09 10.44
N PHE A 246 -22.66 -20.03 9.74
CA PHE A 246 -22.62 -20.19 8.30
C PHE A 246 -23.08 -21.57 7.82
N ASP A 247 -22.81 -22.64 8.56
CA ASP A 247 -23.29 -23.99 8.21
C ASP A 247 -24.84 -24.09 8.24
N ASP A 248 -25.49 -23.19 8.98
CA ASP A 248 -26.95 -23.10 9.08
C ASP A 248 -27.55 -22.02 8.12
N ILE A 249 -26.74 -21.37 7.28
CA ILE A 249 -27.17 -20.42 6.25
C ILE A 249 -27.36 -21.12 4.90
N ASP A 250 -28.49 -20.87 4.24
CA ASP A 250 -28.74 -21.35 2.87
C ASP A 250 -28.21 -20.34 1.83
N PHE A 251 -26.95 -20.51 1.44
CA PHE A 251 -26.25 -19.60 0.52
C PHE A 251 -26.90 -19.45 -0.85
N GLU A 252 -27.61 -20.47 -1.33
CA GLU A 252 -28.30 -20.44 -2.64
C GLU A 252 -29.53 -19.53 -2.62
N SER A 253 -30.07 -19.25 -1.43
CA SER A 253 -31.23 -18.37 -1.25
C SER A 253 -30.87 -16.88 -1.14
N LEU A 254 -29.59 -16.57 -0.88
CA LEU A 254 -29.12 -15.22 -0.63
C LEU A 254 -28.93 -14.43 -1.94
N GLU A 255 -29.29 -13.15 -1.90
CA GLU A 255 -29.01 -12.24 -3.01
C GLU A 255 -27.51 -12.09 -3.27
N THR A 256 -27.16 -11.68 -4.50
CA THR A 256 -25.77 -11.39 -4.87
C THR A 256 -25.57 -9.88 -4.92
N VAL A 257 -24.57 -9.41 -4.19
CA VAL A 257 -24.16 -8.03 -4.07
C VAL A 257 -22.74 -7.89 -4.62
N GLU A 258 -22.48 -6.82 -5.36
CA GLU A 258 -21.20 -6.56 -6.02
C GLU A 258 -20.63 -5.20 -5.60
N GLY A 259 -19.33 -5.02 -5.84
CA GLY A 259 -18.66 -3.74 -5.68
C GLY A 259 -17.91 -3.58 -4.35
N GLU A 260 -17.44 -2.35 -4.14
CA GLU A 260 -16.77 -1.95 -2.90
C GLU A 260 -17.79 -1.49 -1.86
N PHE A 261 -17.46 -1.64 -0.58
CA PHE A 261 -18.33 -1.23 0.52
C PHE A 261 -17.67 -0.11 1.31
N ILE A 262 -17.97 1.13 0.94
CA ILE A 262 -17.43 2.35 1.58
C ILE A 262 -18.54 3.35 1.92
N SER A 263 -19.77 2.85 2.09
CA SER A 263 -20.93 3.67 2.41
C SER A 263 -21.01 4.02 3.89
N PRO A 264 -21.24 5.30 4.23
CA PRO A 264 -21.42 5.73 5.61
C PRO A 264 -22.85 5.60 6.15
N SER A 265 -23.73 4.87 5.45
CA SER A 265 -25.15 4.83 5.79
C SER A 265 -25.45 4.21 7.16
N VAL A 266 -24.62 3.25 7.60
CA VAL A 266 -24.82 2.50 8.86
C VAL A 266 -23.72 2.78 9.89
N SER A 267 -22.48 2.90 9.43
CA SER A 267 -21.26 3.09 10.22
C SER A 267 -20.45 4.27 9.69
N LYS A 268 -19.49 4.75 10.49
CA LYS A 268 -18.47 5.70 9.99
C LYS A 268 -17.48 4.93 9.09
N ILE A 269 -17.02 5.52 8.00
CA ILE A 269 -16.03 4.96 7.05
C ILE A 269 -14.76 5.78 7.05
N HIS A 270 -14.81 7.03 7.50
CA HIS A 270 -13.67 7.92 7.55
C HIS A 270 -13.10 8.21 6.15
N ARG A 271 -13.95 8.70 5.24
CA ARG A 271 -13.65 8.99 3.81
C ARG A 271 -12.35 9.74 3.49
N SER A 272 -11.73 10.37 4.49
CA SER A 272 -10.51 11.18 4.34
C SER A 272 -9.38 10.78 5.28
N ILE A 273 -9.46 9.56 5.83
CA ILE A 273 -8.40 8.95 6.63
C ILE A 273 -7.15 8.63 5.78
N TYR A 274 -7.35 8.48 4.47
CA TYR A 274 -6.32 8.10 3.49
C TYR A 274 -5.18 9.13 3.42
N SER A 275 -5.43 10.40 3.76
CA SER A 275 -4.43 11.49 3.79
C SER A 275 -3.84 11.80 5.17
N SER A 276 -4.37 11.19 6.24
CA SER A 276 -3.83 11.34 7.60
C SER A 276 -2.42 10.74 7.67
N ARG A 277 -1.45 11.41 8.31
CA ARG A 277 -0.06 10.89 8.43
C ARG A 277 0.53 10.44 7.09
N TYR A 278 0.58 11.34 6.10
CA TYR A 278 1.17 11.06 4.79
C TYR A 278 2.57 10.41 4.86
N ASP A 279 3.36 10.77 5.87
CA ASP A 279 4.67 10.19 6.13
C ASP A 279 4.63 8.67 6.32
N HIS A 280 3.59 8.14 6.98
CA HIS A 280 3.37 6.70 7.12
C HIS A 280 3.00 6.07 5.77
N LYS A 281 2.07 6.67 5.03
CA LYS A 281 1.60 6.17 3.72
C LYS A 281 2.75 6.13 2.70
N TYR A 282 3.61 7.14 2.69
CA TYR A 282 4.79 7.19 1.83
C TYR A 282 5.78 6.07 2.14
N LEU A 283 6.05 5.80 3.43
CA LEU A 283 6.95 4.72 3.82
C LEU A 283 6.35 3.34 3.52
N ASN A 284 5.03 3.15 3.75
CA ASN A 284 4.34 1.91 3.37
C ASN A 284 4.53 1.62 1.88
N ASP A 285 4.15 2.55 1.00
CA ASP A 285 4.29 2.42 -0.46
C ASP A 285 5.75 2.14 -0.88
N LYS A 286 6.72 2.83 -0.26
CA LYS A 286 8.15 2.63 -0.54
C LYS A 286 8.61 1.22 -0.20
N VAL A 287 8.22 0.69 0.95
CA VAL A 287 8.63 -0.64 1.40
C VAL A 287 7.89 -1.72 0.62
N GLU A 288 6.59 -1.58 0.36
CA GLU A 288 5.81 -2.51 -0.47
C GLU A 288 6.44 -2.68 -1.86
N ARG A 289 6.72 -1.58 -2.56
CA ARG A 289 7.37 -1.65 -3.88
C ARG A 289 8.74 -2.31 -3.82
N ARG A 290 9.54 -2.05 -2.78
CA ARG A 290 10.85 -2.69 -2.62
C ARG A 290 10.69 -4.18 -2.36
N MET A 291 9.81 -4.59 -1.47
CA MET A 291 9.61 -6.00 -1.15
C MET A 291 9.12 -6.78 -2.37
N ILE A 292 8.06 -6.30 -3.01
CA ILE A 292 7.35 -7.00 -4.09
C ILE A 292 8.19 -7.02 -5.39
N TYR A 293 8.81 -5.90 -5.75
CA TYR A 293 9.45 -5.75 -7.07
C TYR A 293 10.98 -5.76 -7.04
N GLN A 294 11.62 -5.65 -5.88
CA GLN A 294 13.08 -5.67 -5.77
C GLN A 294 13.59 -6.85 -4.95
N LEU A 295 13.27 -6.92 -3.65
CA LEU A 295 13.91 -7.86 -2.75
C LEU A 295 13.55 -9.31 -3.03
N GLU A 296 12.26 -9.66 -3.04
CA GLU A 296 11.85 -11.05 -3.26
C GLU A 296 12.24 -11.56 -4.66
N PRO A 297 12.06 -10.78 -5.74
CA PRO A 297 12.55 -11.18 -7.05
C PRO A 297 14.09 -11.27 -7.09
N LEU A 298 14.83 -10.35 -6.44
CA LEU A 298 16.29 -10.44 -6.35
C LEU A 298 16.73 -11.68 -5.58
N MET A 299 16.00 -12.13 -4.56
CA MET A 299 16.30 -13.38 -3.85
C MET A 299 16.12 -14.60 -4.76
N VAL A 300 15.17 -14.58 -5.69
CA VAL A 300 15.06 -15.63 -6.73
C VAL A 300 16.28 -15.63 -7.65
N LEU A 301 16.74 -14.45 -8.09
CA LEU A 301 17.97 -14.31 -8.88
C LEU A 301 19.20 -14.77 -8.08
N ALA A 302 19.28 -14.41 -6.79
CA ALA A 302 20.35 -14.77 -5.88
C ALA A 302 20.42 -16.29 -5.65
N LYS A 303 19.27 -16.97 -5.57
CA LYS A 303 19.21 -18.44 -5.51
C LYS A 303 19.86 -19.08 -6.73
N LYS A 304 19.59 -18.57 -7.93
CA LYS A 304 20.27 -19.00 -9.18
C LYS A 304 21.78 -18.71 -9.15
N ALA A 305 22.20 -17.66 -8.46
CA ALA A 305 23.60 -17.35 -8.22
C ALA A 305 24.28 -18.23 -7.14
N GLY A 306 23.55 -19.18 -6.53
CA GLY A 306 24.06 -20.04 -5.45
C GLY A 306 23.96 -19.42 -4.05
N ILE A 307 23.11 -18.41 -3.85
CA ILE A 307 22.83 -17.80 -2.55
C ILE A 307 21.49 -18.31 -2.03
N GLU A 308 21.51 -19.06 -0.94
CA GLU A 308 20.29 -19.55 -0.29
C GLU A 308 19.34 -18.43 0.14
N VAL A 309 18.06 -18.62 -0.14
CA VAL A 309 17.00 -17.70 0.26
C VAL A 309 16.87 -17.68 1.78
N LYS A 310 16.94 -16.49 2.37
CA LYS A 310 16.79 -16.31 3.82
C LYS A 310 15.35 -15.96 4.15
N GLN A 311 14.45 -16.95 4.09
CA GLN A 311 13.01 -16.74 4.27
C GLN A 311 12.68 -16.05 5.60
N GLY A 312 13.34 -16.41 6.71
CA GLY A 312 13.12 -15.73 8.00
C GLY A 312 13.42 -14.22 8.01
N LEU A 313 14.31 -13.73 7.12
CA LEU A 313 14.53 -12.28 6.95
C LEU A 313 13.36 -11.63 6.22
N VAL A 314 12.87 -12.27 5.16
CA VAL A 314 11.68 -11.83 4.41
C VAL A 314 10.47 -11.77 5.34
N ASP A 315 10.29 -12.82 6.16
CA ASP A 315 9.20 -12.94 7.12
C ASP A 315 9.26 -11.85 8.18
N ARG A 316 10.47 -11.56 8.71
CA ARG A 316 10.64 -10.44 9.65
C ARG A 316 10.16 -9.12 9.03
N ILE A 317 10.57 -8.82 7.80
CA ILE A 317 10.21 -7.56 7.15
C ILE A 317 8.69 -7.48 6.91
N TRP A 318 8.08 -8.54 6.36
CA TRP A 318 6.63 -8.58 6.16
C TRP A 318 5.85 -8.52 7.47
N LYS A 319 6.32 -9.21 8.52
CA LYS A 319 5.70 -9.15 9.86
C LYS A 319 5.76 -7.74 10.44
N VAL A 320 6.86 -7.01 10.28
CA VAL A 320 6.98 -5.61 10.73
C VAL A 320 6.07 -4.71 9.90
N LEU A 321 6.07 -4.88 8.58
CA LEU A 321 5.22 -4.09 7.68
C LEU A 321 3.72 -4.33 7.95
N ASN A 322 3.28 -5.58 8.03
CA ASN A 322 1.86 -5.92 8.25
C ASN A 322 1.34 -5.43 9.62
N LYS A 323 2.21 -5.33 10.64
CA LYS A 323 1.85 -4.68 11.91
C LYS A 323 1.53 -3.19 11.74
N ASN A 324 2.22 -2.49 10.83
CA ASN A 324 1.89 -1.12 10.47
C ASN A 324 0.67 -1.01 9.53
N GLN A 325 0.19 -2.13 8.98
CA GLN A 325 -0.95 -2.16 8.05
C GLN A 325 -2.27 -2.54 8.72
N ALA A 326 -2.27 -2.83 10.03
CA ALA A 326 -3.51 -2.91 10.81
C ALA A 326 -4.32 -1.61 10.62
N HIS A 327 -5.65 -1.70 10.56
CA HIS A 327 -6.51 -0.59 10.13
C HIS A 327 -6.25 0.73 10.87
N ASP A 328 -6.06 0.73 12.20
CA ASP A 328 -5.71 1.94 12.95
C ASP A 328 -4.30 2.48 12.60
N SER A 329 -3.31 1.60 12.51
CA SER A 329 -1.93 1.94 12.15
C SER A 329 -1.84 2.50 10.73
N ALA A 330 -2.50 1.83 9.77
CA ALA A 330 -2.59 2.22 8.38
C ALA A 330 -3.37 3.54 8.22
N GLY A 331 -4.48 3.68 8.95
CA GLY A 331 -5.29 4.89 9.02
C GLY A 331 -4.54 6.09 9.59
N GLY A 332 -3.55 5.86 10.47
CA GLY A 332 -2.79 6.92 11.13
C GLY A 332 -3.59 7.61 12.24
N CYS A 333 -4.67 6.98 12.72
CA CYS A 333 -5.61 7.49 13.71
C CYS A 333 -5.23 7.11 15.15
N ASN A 334 -3.95 7.31 15.49
CA ASN A 334 -3.36 6.87 16.75
C ASN A 334 -2.88 8.05 17.60
N SER A 335 -2.56 7.77 18.87
CA SER A 335 -1.83 8.74 19.69
C SER A 335 -0.43 9.00 19.11
N ASP A 336 0.17 10.16 19.38
CA ASP A 336 1.54 10.45 18.91
C ASP A 336 2.57 9.46 19.44
N LYS A 337 2.40 8.99 20.69
CA LYS A 337 3.25 7.95 21.29
C LYS A 337 3.22 6.66 20.44
N THR A 338 2.03 6.26 19.99
CA THR A 338 1.84 5.10 19.12
C THR A 338 2.37 5.35 17.72
N ASN A 339 2.04 6.50 17.11
CA ASN A 339 2.52 6.88 15.77
C ASN A 339 4.05 6.94 15.68
N LYS A 340 4.75 7.31 16.76
CA LYS A 340 6.22 7.25 16.82
C LYS A 340 6.74 5.81 16.67
N ILE A 341 6.11 4.84 17.34
CA ILE A 341 6.48 3.41 17.24
C ILE A 341 6.18 2.87 15.84
N ILE A 342 5.03 3.23 15.26
CA ILE A 342 4.67 2.90 13.86
C ILE A 342 5.75 3.40 12.90
N LEU A 343 6.17 4.67 13.05
CA LEU A 343 7.21 5.27 12.23
C LEU A 343 8.55 4.52 12.39
N ASP A 344 8.95 4.19 13.61
CA ASP A 344 10.18 3.44 13.87
C ASP A 344 10.15 2.04 13.21
N ARG A 345 9.00 1.36 13.20
CA ARG A 345 8.81 0.10 12.46
C ARG A 345 8.89 0.26 10.95
N PHE A 346 8.36 1.35 10.39
CA PHE A 346 8.53 1.64 8.97
C PHE A 346 10.00 1.89 8.61
N ILE A 347 10.73 2.60 9.47
CA ILE A 347 12.17 2.81 9.32
C ILE A 347 12.92 1.48 9.37
N GLU A 348 12.62 0.61 10.36
CA GLU A 348 13.21 -0.72 10.45
C GLU A 348 12.96 -1.54 9.17
N ALA A 349 11.72 -1.57 8.67
CA ALA A 349 11.39 -2.29 7.46
C ALA A 349 12.09 -1.72 6.21
N ASP A 350 12.20 -0.39 6.09
CA ASP A 350 12.94 0.29 5.03
C ASP A 350 14.44 -0.05 5.05
N GLU A 351 15.06 0.00 6.24
CA GLU A 351 16.47 -0.30 6.44
C GLU A 351 16.79 -1.77 6.19
N LEU A 352 16.01 -2.70 6.73
CA LEU A 352 16.19 -4.14 6.53
C LEU A 352 16.04 -4.53 5.06
N SER A 353 14.97 -4.04 4.42
CA SER A 353 14.70 -4.36 3.02
C SER A 353 15.74 -3.77 2.07
N TYR A 354 16.17 -2.52 2.29
CA TYR A 354 17.26 -1.90 1.51
C TYR A 354 18.60 -2.61 1.73
N SER A 355 18.95 -2.91 2.99
CA SER A 355 20.20 -3.59 3.33
C SER A 355 20.29 -4.98 2.70
N ALA A 356 19.17 -5.70 2.63
CA ALA A 356 19.12 -7.00 1.97
C ALA A 356 19.33 -6.87 0.45
N VAL A 357 18.71 -5.88 -0.20
CA VAL A 357 18.96 -5.59 -1.63
C VAL A 357 20.43 -5.24 -1.86
N ASP A 358 20.98 -4.30 -1.09
CA ASP A 358 22.39 -3.87 -1.20
C ASP A 358 23.38 -5.02 -0.99
N TYR A 359 23.16 -5.86 0.03
CA TYR A 359 23.99 -7.01 0.29
C TYR A 359 24.00 -7.99 -0.90
N LEU A 360 22.82 -8.30 -1.45
CA LEU A 360 22.67 -9.26 -2.53
C LEU A 360 23.26 -8.72 -3.85
N THR A 361 23.02 -7.46 -4.20
CA THR A 361 23.60 -6.86 -5.42
C THR A 361 25.12 -6.84 -5.35
N ARG A 362 25.71 -6.45 -4.21
CA ARG A 362 27.15 -6.53 -3.96
C ARG A 362 27.66 -7.95 -4.11
N LYS A 363 27.05 -8.90 -3.39
CA LYS A 363 27.51 -10.29 -3.33
C LYS A 363 27.53 -10.93 -4.72
N ILE A 364 26.47 -10.69 -5.51
CA ILE A 364 26.38 -11.19 -6.88
C ILE A 364 27.42 -10.51 -7.76
N ALA A 365 27.51 -9.17 -7.74
CA ALA A 365 28.43 -8.41 -8.59
C ALA A 365 29.91 -8.78 -8.34
N GLU A 366 30.34 -8.89 -7.09
CA GLU A 366 31.73 -9.24 -6.72
C GLU A 366 32.09 -10.70 -7.03
N SER A 367 31.09 -11.57 -7.19
CA SER A 367 31.30 -13.00 -7.44
C SER A 367 31.27 -13.37 -8.92
N ARG A 368 31.11 -12.41 -9.83
CA ARG A 368 31.09 -12.67 -11.27
C ARG A 368 32.49 -13.02 -11.82
N PRO A 369 32.59 -13.69 -12.98
CA PRO A 369 33.87 -13.96 -13.62
C PRO A 369 34.49 -12.66 -14.16
N ASN A 370 35.82 -12.56 -14.11
CA ASN A 370 36.59 -11.46 -14.73
C ASN A 370 36.18 -10.04 -14.32
N VAL A 371 35.71 -9.86 -13.09
CA VAL A 371 35.29 -8.56 -12.55
C VAL A 371 36.45 -7.55 -12.60
N LYS A 372 36.15 -6.32 -13.07
CA LYS A 372 37.13 -5.24 -13.23
C LYS A 372 36.83 -4.08 -12.28
N GLU A 373 37.88 -3.38 -11.88
CA GLU A 373 37.76 -2.12 -11.13
C GLU A 373 36.91 -1.11 -11.92
N ASN A 374 36.03 -0.40 -11.22
CA ASN A 374 35.05 0.56 -11.74
C ASN A 374 33.97 -0.01 -12.67
N GLU A 375 33.77 -1.33 -12.69
CA GLU A 375 32.60 -1.93 -13.30
C GLU A 375 31.35 -1.67 -12.45
N VAL A 376 30.21 -1.39 -13.09
CA VAL A 376 28.90 -1.22 -12.46
C VAL A 376 27.96 -2.29 -12.98
N THR A 377 27.32 -3.04 -12.08
CA THR A 377 26.30 -4.04 -12.41
C THR A 377 24.91 -3.50 -12.06
N PHE A 378 23.97 -3.54 -13.01
CA PHE A 378 22.58 -3.10 -12.85
C PHE A 378 21.66 -4.31 -12.91
N PHE A 379 20.72 -4.41 -11.97
CA PHE A 379 19.88 -5.59 -11.80
C PHE A 379 18.45 -5.31 -12.23
N ASN A 380 17.93 -6.08 -13.19
CA ASN A 380 16.51 -6.19 -13.42
C ASN A 380 15.96 -7.36 -12.61
N THR A 381 15.29 -7.03 -11.52
CA THR A 381 14.81 -8.00 -10.54
C THR A 381 13.54 -8.70 -11.02
N ILE A 382 12.74 -8.08 -11.88
CA ILE A 382 11.44 -8.62 -12.33
C ILE A 382 11.54 -9.31 -13.70
N PRO A 383 10.65 -10.27 -14.01
CA PRO A 383 10.65 -11.01 -15.29
C PRO A 383 10.10 -10.21 -16.47
N VAL A 384 10.32 -8.90 -16.53
CA VAL A 384 9.87 -8.02 -17.62
C VAL A 384 11.08 -7.32 -18.19
N THR A 385 11.32 -7.47 -19.50
CA THR A 385 12.36 -6.73 -20.20
C THR A 385 11.88 -5.32 -20.49
N ASP A 386 12.69 -4.33 -20.13
CA ASP A 386 12.32 -2.92 -20.30
C ASP A 386 13.55 -2.05 -20.61
N LYS A 387 13.31 -0.91 -21.27
CA LYS A 387 14.33 0.10 -21.52
C LYS A 387 14.14 1.23 -20.51
N LYS A 388 15.16 1.47 -19.69
CA LYS A 388 15.04 2.35 -18.52
C LYS A 388 16.16 3.35 -18.45
N GLN A 389 15.80 4.59 -18.11
CA GLN A 389 16.77 5.58 -17.69
C GLN A 389 17.08 5.37 -16.20
N VAL A 390 18.34 5.07 -15.88
CA VAL A 390 18.83 4.77 -14.55
C VAL A 390 19.75 5.90 -14.07
N ARG A 391 19.35 6.52 -12.97
CA ARG A 391 20.14 7.52 -12.24
C ARG A 391 20.91 6.82 -11.13
N PHE A 392 22.23 6.97 -11.09
CA PHE A 392 23.10 6.29 -10.13
C PHE A 392 24.36 7.10 -9.81
N GLU A 393 25.01 6.79 -8.69
CA GLU A 393 26.28 7.40 -8.30
C GLU A 393 27.47 6.51 -8.71
N LEU A 394 28.53 7.15 -9.22
CA LEU A 394 29.76 6.50 -9.67
C LEU A 394 30.97 7.16 -9.01
N ALA A 395 31.75 6.41 -8.23
CA ALA A 395 32.97 6.89 -7.58
C ALA A 395 34.20 6.60 -8.44
N LEU A 396 34.98 7.61 -8.83
CA LEU A 396 36.17 7.47 -9.67
C LEU A 396 37.32 8.36 -9.20
N THR A 397 38.56 7.99 -9.53
CA THR A 397 39.75 8.81 -9.23
C THR A 397 39.97 9.98 -10.19
N SER A 398 39.14 10.10 -11.24
CA SER A 398 39.24 11.16 -12.25
C SER A 398 37.91 11.87 -12.40
N GLU A 399 37.96 13.18 -12.66
CA GLU A 399 36.79 14.01 -13.00
C GLU A 399 36.19 13.64 -14.36
N TYR A 400 36.99 12.99 -15.23
CA TYR A 400 36.59 12.62 -16.58
C TYR A 400 36.60 11.11 -16.79
N PHE A 401 35.55 10.59 -17.41
CA PHE A 401 35.38 9.17 -17.69
C PHE A 401 34.54 8.92 -18.95
N THR A 402 34.48 7.66 -19.36
CA THR A 402 33.59 7.14 -20.40
C THR A 402 32.93 5.86 -19.89
N LEU A 403 31.72 5.54 -20.34
CA LEU A 403 31.01 4.32 -19.99
C LEU A 403 30.95 3.38 -21.19
N TRP A 404 31.22 2.09 -20.97
CA TRP A 404 31.29 1.08 -22.02
C TRP A 404 30.45 -0.14 -21.67
N GLN A 405 29.67 -0.62 -22.63
CA GLN A 405 29.01 -1.93 -22.58
C GLN A 405 29.70 -2.84 -23.59
N GLY A 406 30.46 -3.82 -23.09
CA GLY A 406 31.39 -4.57 -23.92
C GLY A 406 32.40 -3.64 -24.60
N ASP A 407 32.45 -3.68 -25.93
CA ASP A 407 33.32 -2.83 -26.75
C ASP A 407 32.65 -1.56 -27.28
N SER A 408 31.40 -1.29 -26.88
CA SER A 408 30.64 -0.11 -27.32
C SER A 408 30.59 0.96 -26.23
N GLU A 409 30.98 2.18 -26.57
CA GLU A 409 30.83 3.34 -25.70
C GLU A 409 29.35 3.76 -25.63
N ILE A 410 28.82 3.94 -24.43
CA ILE A 410 27.43 4.29 -24.18
C ILE A 410 27.31 5.78 -23.83
N THR A 411 26.31 6.43 -24.42
CA THR A 411 26.00 7.83 -24.09
C THR A 411 25.37 7.92 -22.70
N TYR A 412 25.83 8.88 -21.92
CA TYR A 412 25.28 9.20 -20.62
C TYR A 412 25.16 10.72 -20.45
N GLN A 413 24.38 11.12 -19.46
CA GLN A 413 24.25 12.51 -19.01
C GLN A 413 24.87 12.64 -17.62
N LEU A 414 25.77 13.59 -17.45
CA LEU A 414 26.33 13.93 -16.15
C LEU A 414 25.43 14.99 -15.48
N ILE A 415 24.96 14.68 -14.28
CA ILE A 415 24.12 15.58 -13.49
C ILE A 415 24.99 16.48 -12.62
N GLU A 416 25.77 15.85 -11.72
CA GLU A 416 26.64 16.55 -10.78
C GLU A 416 27.95 15.77 -10.60
N THR A 417 29.01 16.49 -10.21
CA THR A 417 30.24 15.89 -9.73
C THR A 417 30.68 16.58 -8.45
N ARG A 418 30.91 15.79 -7.40
CA ARG A 418 31.46 16.27 -6.13
C ARG A 418 32.79 15.59 -5.83
N LYS A 419 33.69 16.31 -5.17
CA LYS A 419 35.02 15.84 -4.81
C LYS A 419 35.04 15.41 -3.33
N GLU A 420 35.46 14.19 -3.08
CA GLU A 420 35.46 13.56 -1.75
C GLU A 420 36.85 13.02 -1.41
N ASN A 421 37.12 12.75 -0.13
CA ASN A 421 38.39 12.19 0.33
C ASN A 421 38.18 10.86 1.03
N SER A 422 38.95 9.84 0.64
CA SER A 422 38.89 8.49 1.22
C SER A 422 39.85 8.29 2.40
N GLY A 423 40.63 9.31 2.74
CA GLY A 423 41.64 9.29 3.78
C GLY A 423 41.10 9.48 5.19
N SER A 424 41.99 9.31 6.18
CA SER A 424 41.64 9.58 7.57
C SER A 424 41.21 11.04 7.74
N ILE A 425 40.04 11.26 8.36
CA ILE A 425 39.60 12.60 8.74
C ILE A 425 40.69 13.31 9.55
N LYS A 426 40.89 14.60 9.25
CA LYS A 426 41.82 15.48 9.95
C LYS A 426 41.05 16.63 10.57
N ARG A 427 41.61 17.22 11.62
CA ARG A 427 41.00 18.38 12.27
C ARG A 427 40.94 19.59 11.34
N LYS A 428 41.93 19.74 10.45
CA LYS A 428 41.94 20.75 9.40
C LYS A 428 41.84 20.07 8.03
N PRO A 429 40.93 20.50 7.15
CA PRO A 429 40.81 19.93 5.79
C PRO A 429 42.11 20.00 4.97
N GLU A 430 42.93 21.03 5.18
CA GLU A 430 44.22 21.21 4.50
C GLU A 430 45.23 20.09 4.82
N GLU A 431 45.08 19.41 5.96
CA GLU A 431 45.96 18.33 6.41
C GLU A 431 45.56 16.97 5.83
N MET A 432 44.42 16.90 5.12
CA MET A 432 43.97 15.67 4.46
C MET A 432 44.92 15.30 3.33
N ASP A 433 45.16 14.00 3.17
CA ASP A 433 46.03 13.49 2.11
C ASP A 433 45.43 13.80 0.73
N GLN A 434 46.13 14.65 -0.01
CA GLN A 434 45.69 15.11 -1.32
C GLN A 434 45.68 13.99 -2.37
N SER A 435 46.43 12.90 -2.15
CA SER A 435 46.45 11.73 -3.04
C SER A 435 45.23 10.82 -2.90
N GLN A 436 44.43 11.00 -1.83
CA GLN A 436 43.26 10.17 -1.51
C GLN A 436 41.92 10.79 -1.92
N PHE A 437 41.96 11.90 -2.65
CA PHE A 437 40.76 12.49 -3.23
C PHE A 437 40.28 11.70 -4.44
N TYR A 438 38.97 11.57 -4.52
CA TYR A 438 38.25 10.97 -5.63
C TYR A 438 36.99 11.81 -5.92
N TYR A 439 36.24 11.43 -6.93
CA TYR A 439 35.07 12.12 -7.41
C TYR A 439 33.86 11.18 -7.34
N ILE A 440 32.74 11.70 -6.88
CA ILE A 440 31.45 11.04 -7.02
C ILE A 440 30.68 11.77 -8.10
N HIS A 441 30.29 11.03 -9.13
CA HIS A 441 29.52 11.51 -10.27
C HIS A 441 28.09 11.01 -10.15
N GLU A 442 27.11 11.90 -10.19
CA GLU A 442 25.72 11.49 -10.40
C GLU A 442 25.45 11.41 -11.91
N VAL A 443 25.09 10.22 -12.37
CA VAL A 443 25.02 9.87 -13.78
C VAL A 443 23.63 9.35 -14.13
N LEU A 444 23.12 9.78 -15.27
CA LEU A 444 21.94 9.21 -15.91
C LEU A 444 22.36 8.46 -17.17
N VAL A 445 21.92 7.21 -17.30
CA VAL A 445 22.17 6.35 -18.46
C VAL A 445 20.88 5.67 -18.89
N GLU A 446 20.72 5.41 -20.19
CA GLU A 446 19.62 4.60 -20.71
C GLU A 446 20.12 3.18 -20.96
N LEU A 447 19.44 2.18 -20.39
CA LEU A 447 19.81 0.78 -20.47
C LEU A 447 18.62 -0.07 -20.90
N GLU A 448 18.86 -1.02 -21.80
CA GLU A 448 17.97 -2.15 -22.00
C GLU A 448 18.27 -3.20 -20.94
N LEU A 449 17.25 -3.58 -20.17
CA LEU A 449 17.35 -4.41 -18.99
C LEU A 449 16.55 -5.70 -19.21
N PRO A 450 17.18 -6.82 -19.59
CA PRO A 450 16.49 -8.11 -19.73
C PRO A 450 15.85 -8.55 -18.42
N GLY A 451 14.64 -9.12 -18.48
CA GLY A 451 13.92 -9.59 -17.29
C GLY A 451 14.70 -10.63 -16.48
N GLN A 452 14.68 -10.49 -15.16
CA GLN A 452 15.34 -11.40 -14.21
C GLN A 452 16.81 -11.67 -14.57
N SER A 453 17.56 -10.58 -14.76
CA SER A 453 18.96 -10.62 -15.18
C SER A 453 19.71 -9.37 -14.68
N PHE A 454 20.95 -9.22 -15.11
CA PHE A 454 21.75 -8.02 -14.86
C PHE A 454 22.55 -7.62 -16.11
N VAL A 455 22.89 -6.35 -16.19
CA VAL A 455 23.76 -5.79 -17.24
C VAL A 455 24.91 -5.03 -16.61
N THR A 456 26.04 -4.96 -17.31
CA THR A 456 27.23 -4.26 -16.82
C THR A 456 27.67 -3.10 -17.69
N LEU A 457 28.17 -2.07 -17.04
CA LEU A 457 28.94 -1.00 -17.66
C LEU A 457 30.34 -0.95 -17.05
N GLN A 458 31.36 -0.80 -17.89
CA GLN A 458 32.71 -0.47 -17.45
C GLN A 458 32.91 1.05 -17.51
N ALA A 459 33.22 1.67 -16.36
CA ALA A 459 33.72 3.04 -16.36
C ALA A 459 35.23 3.08 -16.59
N LYS A 460 35.68 3.87 -17.57
CA LYS A 460 37.11 4.07 -17.89
C LYS A 460 37.47 5.54 -17.67
N THR A 461 38.45 5.81 -16.81
CA THR A 461 38.93 7.17 -16.54
C THR A 461 39.66 7.74 -17.76
N SER A 462 39.52 9.05 -17.98
CA SER A 462 40.12 9.79 -19.11
C SER A 462 40.93 10.99 -18.59
N LYS A 463 41.86 11.48 -19.42
CA LYS A 463 42.63 12.73 -19.21
C LYS A 463 42.15 13.90 -20.09
N ASN A 464 41.25 13.66 -21.05
CA ASN A 464 40.73 14.65 -21.99
C ASN A 464 39.24 14.96 -21.72
N SER A 465 38.81 16.20 -22.02
CA SER A 465 37.46 16.77 -21.81
C SER A 465 36.33 15.97 -22.49
N SER A 466 35.06 16.04 -22.12
CA SER A 466 34.32 16.28 -20.87
C SER A 466 33.00 15.49 -21.06
N PRO A 467 32.37 14.98 -20.01
CA PRO A 467 31.03 14.39 -20.06
C PRO A 467 30.03 15.34 -20.71
N ARG A 468 28.91 14.84 -21.26
CA ARG A 468 27.77 15.69 -21.61
C ARG A 468 27.12 16.18 -20.31
N VAL A 469 27.66 17.27 -19.77
CA VAL A 469 27.16 17.94 -18.57
C VAL A 469 25.81 18.56 -18.89
N SER A 470 24.88 18.45 -17.96
CA SER A 470 23.61 19.14 -18.06
C SER A 470 23.86 20.66 -17.97
N VAL A 471 23.38 21.42 -18.95
CA VAL A 471 23.55 22.87 -18.96
C VAL A 471 22.49 23.48 -18.06
N ILE A 472 22.93 24.15 -16.99
CA ILE A 472 22.06 24.89 -16.09
C ILE A 472 21.88 26.31 -16.63
N GLU A 473 20.64 26.71 -16.88
CA GLU A 473 20.28 28.01 -17.43
C GLU A 473 19.14 28.64 -16.61
N GLN A 474 19.21 29.96 -16.43
CA GLN A 474 18.09 30.76 -15.88
C GLN A 474 17.02 30.94 -16.96
N LYS A 475 16.32 29.84 -17.24
CA LYS A 475 15.22 29.75 -18.20
C LYS A 475 13.99 29.20 -17.51
N ASN A 476 12.93 29.06 -18.29
CA ASN A 476 11.59 28.72 -17.82
C ASN A 476 10.90 27.70 -18.74
N HIS A 477 11.64 27.00 -19.60
CA HIS A 477 11.09 26.11 -20.63
C HIS A 477 11.89 24.81 -20.74
N ILE A 478 11.15 23.70 -20.77
CA ILE A 478 11.67 22.35 -21.09
C ILE A 478 10.78 21.65 -22.12
N GLU A 479 11.35 20.75 -22.90
CA GLU A 479 10.58 19.92 -23.83
C GLU A 479 11.21 18.55 -24.09
N ASN A 480 10.37 17.60 -24.53
CA ASN A 480 10.80 16.37 -25.19
C ASN A 480 9.96 16.16 -26.46
N GLN A 481 9.96 14.95 -27.03
CA GLN A 481 9.17 14.61 -28.21
C GLN A 481 7.64 14.61 -27.98
N PHE A 482 7.18 14.47 -26.73
CA PHE A 482 5.75 14.42 -26.37
C PHE A 482 5.22 15.71 -25.77
N TYR A 483 6.01 16.43 -24.97
CA TYR A 483 5.53 17.57 -24.19
C TYR A 483 6.46 18.78 -24.30
N SER A 484 5.87 19.96 -24.12
CA SER A 484 6.58 21.21 -23.85
C SER A 484 5.96 21.86 -22.62
N VAL A 485 6.77 22.18 -21.62
CA VAL A 485 6.34 22.84 -20.37
C VAL A 485 7.05 24.17 -20.23
N THR A 486 6.26 25.24 -20.03
CA THR A 486 6.78 26.60 -19.86
C THR A 486 6.20 27.25 -18.60
N LYS A 487 7.06 27.80 -17.75
CA LYS A 487 6.67 28.69 -16.65
C LYS A 487 6.54 30.12 -17.14
N SER A 488 5.40 30.74 -16.91
CA SER A 488 5.10 32.12 -17.31
C SER A 488 4.57 32.95 -16.13
N ASN A 489 4.24 34.22 -16.37
CA ASN A 489 3.60 35.06 -15.35
C ASN A 489 2.14 34.65 -15.06
N SER A 490 1.53 33.83 -15.92
CA SER A 490 0.18 33.30 -15.76
C SER A 490 0.17 31.85 -15.26
N GLY A 491 1.29 31.35 -14.72
CA GLY A 491 1.42 29.98 -14.23
C GLY A 491 2.13 29.03 -15.20
N LEU A 492 1.85 27.74 -15.08
CA LEU A 492 2.49 26.67 -15.85
C LEU A 492 1.69 26.29 -17.09
N CYS A 493 2.28 26.41 -18.28
CA CYS A 493 1.65 26.01 -19.54
C CYS A 493 2.23 24.68 -20.01
N LEU A 494 1.37 23.69 -20.27
CA LEU A 494 1.71 22.42 -20.89
C LEU A 494 1.15 22.37 -22.31
N ILE A 495 1.99 21.99 -23.27
CA ILE A 495 1.58 21.65 -24.64
C ILE A 495 1.84 20.16 -24.84
N ASP A 496 0.78 19.42 -25.20
CA ASP A 496 0.90 18.08 -25.74
C ASP A 496 1.25 18.17 -27.23
N LYS A 497 2.46 17.76 -27.58
CA LYS A 497 2.99 17.84 -28.95
C LYS A 497 2.41 16.76 -29.86
N VAL A 498 1.76 15.73 -29.31
CA VAL A 498 1.12 14.67 -30.08
C VAL A 498 -0.23 15.15 -30.61
N THR A 499 -1.05 15.73 -29.74
CA THR A 499 -2.40 16.21 -30.09
C THR A 499 -2.42 17.68 -30.53
N GLY A 500 -1.44 18.48 -30.08
CA GLY A 500 -1.42 19.93 -30.22
C GLY A 500 -2.21 20.67 -29.12
N ASP A 501 -2.80 19.95 -28.16
CA ASP A 501 -3.57 20.53 -27.07
C ASP A 501 -2.70 21.39 -26.14
N THR A 502 -3.30 22.42 -25.58
CA THR A 502 -2.66 23.30 -24.61
C THR A 502 -3.45 23.32 -23.30
N TYR A 503 -2.75 23.10 -22.19
CA TYR A 503 -3.27 23.10 -20.83
C TYR A 503 -2.68 24.31 -20.11
N GLN A 504 -3.52 25.33 -19.89
CA GLN A 504 -3.12 26.54 -19.17
C GLN A 504 -3.19 26.30 -17.67
N ASP A 505 -2.14 26.73 -16.98
CA ASP A 505 -1.98 26.58 -15.54
C ASP A 505 -2.32 25.15 -15.05
N PHE A 506 -1.77 24.16 -15.75
CA PHE A 506 -2.21 22.76 -15.64
C PHE A 506 -1.95 22.12 -14.27
N LEU A 507 -1.12 22.75 -13.43
CA LEU A 507 -0.70 22.25 -12.12
C LEU A 507 -0.69 23.41 -11.12
N LYS A 508 -1.61 23.35 -10.16
CA LYS A 508 -1.81 24.34 -9.09
C LYS A 508 -1.75 23.68 -7.72
N ILE A 509 -1.64 24.48 -6.67
CA ILE A 509 -1.78 24.03 -5.29
C ILE A 509 -3.01 24.69 -4.67
N GLU A 510 -3.73 23.94 -3.87
CA GLU A 510 -4.83 24.44 -3.07
C GLU A 510 -4.52 24.20 -1.60
N ASP A 511 -4.78 25.21 -0.77
CA ASP A 511 -4.66 25.14 0.67
C ASP A 511 -5.98 25.56 1.34
N SER A 512 -6.58 24.64 2.10
CA SER A 512 -7.83 24.84 2.84
C SER A 512 -7.63 24.65 4.33
N GLY A 513 -8.50 25.22 5.17
CA GLY A 513 -8.52 24.88 6.59
C GLY A 513 -8.94 23.43 6.84
N ASP A 514 -8.51 22.88 7.96
CA ASP A 514 -8.91 21.56 8.44
C ASP A 514 -9.16 21.59 9.95
N GLU A 515 -10.45 21.71 10.32
CA GLU A 515 -10.92 21.65 11.70
C GLU A 515 -11.23 20.21 12.15
N GLY A 516 -10.91 19.23 11.30
CA GLY A 516 -11.12 17.81 11.56
C GLY A 516 -10.18 17.21 12.60
N ASP A 517 -10.00 15.91 12.48
CA ASP A 517 -9.17 15.09 13.36
C ASP A 517 -8.40 14.04 12.56
N THR A 518 -7.69 13.11 13.21
CA THR A 518 -6.89 12.11 12.49
C THR A 518 -7.70 11.13 11.65
N TYR A 519 -9.02 11.06 11.82
CA TYR A 519 -9.91 10.23 10.99
C TYR A 519 -10.41 11.01 9.78
N ASP A 520 -10.95 12.21 10.01
CA ASP A 520 -11.73 12.92 8.99
C ASP A 520 -11.26 14.35 8.79
N TYR A 521 -11.15 14.73 7.53
CA TYR A 521 -11.15 16.10 7.05
C TYR A 521 -12.49 16.73 7.36
N SER A 522 -12.45 17.89 8.00
CA SER A 522 -13.61 18.76 8.13
C SER A 522 -13.17 20.18 7.78
N PRO A 523 -13.79 20.84 6.79
CA PRO A 523 -13.55 22.26 6.61
C PRO A 523 -13.97 23.01 7.89
N PRO A 524 -13.33 24.15 8.21
CA PRO A 524 -13.83 25.04 9.25
C PRO A 524 -15.12 25.72 8.82
N TYR A 525 -15.88 26.24 9.78
CA TYR A 525 -17.12 26.99 9.51
C TYR A 525 -16.87 28.26 8.67
N GLU A 526 -15.76 28.96 8.95
CA GLU A 526 -15.30 30.13 8.22
C GLU A 526 -13.94 29.81 7.59
N ASP A 527 -13.96 29.31 6.36
CA ASP A 527 -12.74 28.92 5.64
C ASP A 527 -12.22 30.04 4.73
N PHE A 528 -10.89 30.11 4.61
CA PHE A 528 -10.19 30.90 3.61
C PHE A 528 -9.41 29.96 2.69
N LEU A 529 -10.05 29.58 1.59
CA LEU A 529 -9.45 28.75 0.55
C LEU A 529 -8.42 29.56 -0.25
N LEU A 530 -7.20 29.06 -0.33
CA LEU A 530 -6.10 29.67 -1.07
C LEU A 530 -5.82 28.86 -2.32
N ALA A 531 -6.00 29.51 -3.48
CA ALA A 531 -5.48 29.03 -4.76
C ALA A 531 -4.05 29.55 -4.93
N LEU A 532 -3.10 28.64 -4.89
CA LEU A 532 -1.67 28.91 -4.97
C LEU A 532 -1.14 28.46 -6.32
N ASP A 533 -0.13 29.16 -6.82
CA ASP A 533 0.50 28.86 -8.10
C ASP A 533 2.04 28.98 -8.01
N PHE A 534 2.68 28.74 -9.16
CA PHE A 534 4.12 28.85 -9.33
C PHE A 534 4.52 30.09 -10.16
N SER A 535 3.62 31.05 -10.36
CA SER A 535 3.87 32.24 -11.20
C SER A 535 4.98 33.13 -10.63
N GLN A 536 5.07 33.22 -9.29
CA GLN A 536 6.08 34.01 -8.58
C GLN A 536 7.37 33.23 -8.28
N SER A 537 7.47 31.96 -8.68
CA SER A 537 8.65 31.15 -8.41
C SER A 537 9.87 31.66 -9.19
N GLN A 538 11.05 31.44 -8.62
CA GLN A 538 12.28 31.40 -9.40
C GLN A 538 12.28 30.12 -10.24
N SER A 539 12.93 30.14 -11.40
CA SER A 539 13.00 28.98 -12.28
C SER A 539 14.41 28.73 -12.77
N VAL A 540 14.86 27.48 -12.65
CA VAL A 540 16.13 27.01 -13.18
C VAL A 540 15.83 25.84 -14.09
N VAL A 541 16.47 25.81 -15.26
CA VAL A 541 16.37 24.70 -16.20
C VAL A 541 17.71 23.98 -16.28
N SER A 542 17.66 22.66 -16.22
CA SER A 542 18.79 21.78 -16.51
C SER A 542 18.49 21.03 -17.82
N LYS A 543 19.27 21.28 -18.88
CA LYS A 543 19.12 20.59 -20.17
C LYS A 543 20.24 19.58 -20.38
N GLY A 544 19.87 18.32 -20.58
CA GLY A 544 20.81 17.29 -20.99
C GLY A 544 20.27 16.43 -22.13
N VAL A 545 21.03 15.40 -22.48
CA VAL A 545 20.74 14.57 -23.67
C VAL A 545 19.75 13.44 -23.42
N LEU A 546 19.49 13.10 -22.17
CA LEU A 546 18.53 12.06 -21.76
C LEU A 546 17.32 12.65 -21.06
N GLU A 547 17.42 13.82 -20.42
CA GLU A 547 16.29 14.52 -19.83
C GLU A 547 16.50 16.03 -19.75
N GLU A 548 15.40 16.76 -19.68
CA GLU A 548 15.35 18.16 -19.27
C GLU A 548 14.56 18.31 -17.97
N GLN A 549 15.02 19.18 -17.07
CA GLN A 549 14.37 19.47 -15.78
C GLN A 549 14.09 20.96 -15.62
N LEU A 550 12.91 21.29 -15.11
CA LEU A 550 12.52 22.63 -14.68
C LEU A 550 12.31 22.61 -13.17
N THR A 551 13.18 23.30 -12.43
CA THR A 551 13.09 23.44 -10.98
C THR A 551 12.55 24.82 -10.63
N LEU A 552 11.48 24.85 -9.83
CA LEU A 552 10.79 26.03 -9.39
C LEU A 552 10.91 26.15 -7.87
N THR A 553 11.47 27.25 -7.39
CA THR A 553 11.63 27.52 -5.95
C THR A 553 10.90 28.79 -5.56
N GLY A 554 10.28 28.76 -4.38
CA GLY A 554 9.54 29.89 -3.87
C GLY A 554 8.96 29.62 -2.50
N ASP A 555 8.08 30.52 -2.09
CA ASP A 555 7.44 30.46 -0.79
C ASP A 555 5.97 30.84 -0.93
N TRP A 556 5.09 30.09 -0.29
CA TRP A 556 3.70 30.53 -0.08
C TRP A 556 3.55 31.18 1.30
N LEU A 557 2.65 32.15 1.38
CA LEU A 557 2.22 32.74 2.65
C LEU A 557 0.84 32.19 2.99
N LEU A 558 0.75 31.48 4.10
CA LEU A 558 -0.46 30.80 4.59
C LEU A 558 -0.85 31.34 5.97
N PRO A 559 -2.08 31.12 6.42
CA PRO A 559 -2.43 31.24 7.83
C PRO A 559 -1.65 30.22 8.67
N LEU A 560 -1.20 30.61 9.87
CA LEU A 560 -0.52 29.68 10.77
C LEU A 560 -1.48 28.59 11.30
N ASN A 561 -2.74 28.93 11.56
CA ASN A 561 -3.74 28.07 12.20
C ASN A 561 -5.17 28.54 11.84
N LEU A 562 -6.19 27.87 12.38
CA LEU A 562 -7.61 28.18 12.12
C LEU A 562 -8.01 29.63 12.47
N ALA A 563 -7.49 30.19 13.57
CA ALA A 563 -7.85 31.56 13.97
C ALA A 563 -7.28 32.62 13.01
N GLU A 564 -6.06 32.41 12.52
CA GLU A 564 -5.50 33.24 11.46
C GLU A 564 -6.22 33.05 10.13
N ARG A 565 -6.70 31.83 9.86
CA ARG A 565 -7.45 31.52 8.64
C ARG A 565 -8.80 32.25 8.61
N GLU A 566 -9.54 32.21 9.71
CA GLU A 566 -10.79 32.96 9.89
C GLU A 566 -10.57 34.47 9.70
N SER A 567 -9.50 35.02 10.29
CA SER A 567 -9.13 36.44 10.15
C SER A 567 -8.41 36.79 8.84
N LYS A 568 -8.17 35.79 7.96
CA LYS A 568 -7.44 35.92 6.68
C LYS A 568 -6.04 36.50 6.82
N THR A 569 -5.39 36.23 7.95
CA THR A 569 -4.01 36.64 8.23
C THR A 569 -3.04 35.63 7.63
N LEU A 570 -2.14 36.08 6.76
CA LEU A 570 -1.11 35.24 6.13
C LEU A 570 0.25 35.48 6.80
N SER A 571 0.48 34.84 7.96
CA SER A 571 1.70 35.04 8.75
C SER A 571 2.76 33.97 8.53
N GLN A 572 2.37 32.79 8.07
CA GLN A 572 3.23 31.62 8.01
C GLN A 572 3.83 31.43 6.62
N LYS A 573 5.15 31.43 6.55
CA LYS A 573 5.91 31.17 5.34
C LYS A 573 6.12 29.67 5.16
N VAL A 574 5.75 29.13 4.00
CA VAL A 574 5.91 27.72 3.63
C VAL A 574 6.76 27.63 2.36
N PRO A 575 8.07 27.34 2.50
CA PRO A 575 8.97 27.13 1.37
C PRO A 575 8.60 25.90 0.55
N TYR A 576 8.78 26.00 -0.77
CA TYR A 576 8.60 24.89 -1.69
C TYR A 576 9.70 24.80 -2.76
N GLU A 577 9.88 23.59 -3.28
CA GLU A 577 10.64 23.31 -4.50
C GLU A 577 9.87 22.28 -5.35
N LEU A 578 9.46 22.66 -6.56
CA LEU A 578 8.87 21.75 -7.55
C LEU A 578 9.88 21.48 -8.66
N THR A 579 10.24 20.22 -8.87
CA THR A 579 11.01 19.78 -10.04
C THR A 579 10.12 19.02 -11.01
N ILE A 580 10.00 19.52 -12.23
CA ILE A 580 9.31 18.87 -13.36
C ILE A 580 10.37 18.29 -14.29
N THR A 581 10.31 17.00 -14.58
CA THR A 581 11.27 16.29 -15.45
C THR A 581 10.57 15.73 -16.68
N LEU A 582 11.15 16.01 -17.86
CA LEU A 582 10.78 15.41 -19.13
C LEU A 582 11.95 14.56 -19.62
N LYS A 583 11.77 13.23 -19.55
CA LYS A 583 12.76 12.28 -20.06
C LYS A 583 12.60 12.09 -21.57
N LYS A 584 13.72 11.95 -22.25
CA LYS A 584 13.78 11.53 -23.65
C LYS A 584 13.04 10.20 -23.84
N ASP A 585 12.33 10.09 -24.96
CA ASP A 585 11.57 8.91 -25.39
C ASP A 585 10.52 8.41 -24.35
N THR A 586 10.14 9.25 -23.37
CA THR A 586 9.16 8.92 -22.32
C THR A 586 7.96 9.88 -22.38
N ASN A 587 6.74 9.36 -22.51
CA ASN A 587 5.49 10.14 -22.55
C ASN A 587 4.94 10.46 -21.15
N ARG A 588 5.80 10.79 -20.19
CA ARG A 588 5.41 11.08 -18.81
C ARG A 588 6.06 12.37 -18.31
N ILE A 589 5.29 13.18 -17.59
CA ILE A 589 5.73 14.40 -16.91
C ILE A 589 5.93 14.02 -15.44
N GLU A 590 7.19 13.92 -14.98
CA GLU A 590 7.48 13.52 -13.62
C GLU A 590 7.64 14.75 -12.70
N CYS A 591 6.88 14.81 -11.61
CA CYS A 591 6.86 15.92 -10.67
C CYS A 591 7.36 15.48 -9.29
N HIS A 592 8.36 16.18 -8.76
CA HIS A 592 8.83 16.05 -7.39
C HIS A 592 8.61 17.38 -6.66
N LEU A 593 7.74 17.39 -5.66
CA LEU A 593 7.41 18.57 -4.86
C LEU A 593 7.93 18.40 -3.44
N ASN A 594 8.83 19.27 -3.01
CA ASN A 594 9.30 19.38 -1.63
C ASN A 594 8.61 20.57 -0.97
N ILE A 595 8.07 20.38 0.22
CA ILE A 595 7.45 21.43 1.03
C ILE A 595 8.03 21.36 2.43
N GLU A 596 8.37 22.50 3.03
CA GLU A 596 8.67 22.60 4.45
C GLU A 596 7.43 23.10 5.20
N ASN A 597 6.61 22.17 5.71
CA ASN A 597 5.37 22.54 6.38
C ASN A 597 5.65 23.14 7.76
N LYS A 598 5.00 24.26 8.03
CA LYS A 598 5.02 25.00 9.30
C LYS A 598 3.64 25.57 9.66
N ALA A 599 2.62 25.26 8.86
CA ALA A 599 1.24 25.67 9.12
C ALA A 599 0.50 24.51 9.80
N LEU A 600 -0.52 24.87 10.56
CA LEU A 600 -1.33 23.97 11.38
C LEU A 600 -2.77 23.94 10.88
N ASP A 601 -3.48 22.84 11.17
CA ASP A 601 -4.92 22.72 10.98
C ASP A 601 -5.36 23.07 9.54
N HIS A 602 -4.67 22.46 8.57
CA HIS A 602 -4.86 22.73 7.14
C HIS A 602 -4.68 21.46 6.30
N ARG A 603 -5.22 21.52 5.08
CA ARG A 603 -5.07 20.48 4.06
C ARG A 603 -4.50 21.10 2.81
N MET A 604 -3.45 20.50 2.27
CA MET A 604 -2.83 20.93 1.02
C MET A 604 -3.04 19.88 -0.08
N ARG A 605 -3.44 20.34 -1.27
CA ARG A 605 -3.72 19.48 -2.44
C ARG A 605 -3.01 20.01 -3.67
N VAL A 606 -2.61 19.11 -4.56
CA VAL A 606 -2.22 19.48 -5.93
C VAL A 606 -3.43 19.32 -6.85
N LEU A 607 -3.73 20.34 -7.64
CA LEU A 607 -4.80 20.35 -8.63
C LEU A 607 -4.21 20.21 -10.03
N ILE A 608 -4.73 19.25 -10.80
CA ILE A 608 -4.26 18.92 -12.15
C ILE A 608 -5.42 19.10 -13.13
N GLU A 609 -5.25 19.99 -14.09
CA GLU A 609 -6.25 20.26 -15.13
C GLU A 609 -6.32 19.10 -16.13
N THR A 610 -7.51 18.56 -16.34
CA THR A 610 -7.72 17.44 -17.27
C THR A 610 -8.27 17.87 -18.63
N ASN A 611 -8.94 19.02 -18.70
CA ASN A 611 -9.77 19.42 -19.85
C ASN A 611 -10.81 18.36 -20.28
N ILE A 612 -11.20 17.48 -19.35
CA ILE A 612 -12.20 16.43 -19.55
C ILE A 612 -13.31 16.70 -18.53
N GLU A 613 -14.57 16.75 -18.97
CA GLU A 613 -15.71 16.75 -18.06
C GLU A 613 -15.95 15.32 -17.57
N ASN A 614 -16.16 15.15 -16.27
CA ASN A 614 -16.25 13.82 -15.67
C ASN A 614 -17.54 13.68 -14.85
N ASP A 615 -18.25 12.57 -15.04
CA ASP A 615 -19.31 12.10 -14.13
C ASP A 615 -18.79 10.99 -13.19
N VAL A 616 -17.66 10.39 -13.54
CA VAL A 616 -17.02 9.29 -12.82
C VAL A 616 -15.50 9.45 -12.78
N SER A 617 -14.87 8.79 -11.83
CA SER A 617 -13.42 8.66 -11.69
C SER A 617 -13.00 7.20 -11.82
N HIS A 618 -11.77 6.96 -12.29
CA HIS A 618 -11.20 5.62 -12.41
C HIS A 618 -9.89 5.52 -11.63
N THR A 619 -9.72 4.49 -10.82
CA THR A 619 -8.48 4.25 -10.08
C THR A 619 -8.24 2.75 -9.93
N ASP A 620 -7.06 2.37 -9.46
CA ASP A 620 -6.70 0.99 -9.19
C ASP A 620 -7.16 0.50 -7.81
N THR A 621 -7.37 -0.81 -7.72
CA THR A 621 -7.69 -1.57 -6.51
C THR A 621 -6.65 -2.72 -6.37
N PRO A 622 -6.59 -3.46 -5.24
CA PRO A 622 -5.59 -4.52 -5.00
C PRO A 622 -5.23 -5.42 -6.19
N PHE A 623 -6.21 -5.83 -7.00
CA PHE A 623 -6.04 -6.64 -8.21
C PHE A 623 -6.99 -6.22 -9.35
N GLY A 624 -7.20 -4.92 -9.53
CA GLY A 624 -8.15 -4.44 -10.52
C GLY A 624 -8.23 -2.92 -10.65
N THR A 625 -9.33 -2.46 -11.24
CA THR A 625 -9.72 -1.06 -11.25
C THR A 625 -11.16 -0.90 -10.84
N ILE A 626 -11.50 0.31 -10.40
CA ILE A 626 -12.85 0.68 -10.01
C ILE A 626 -13.26 2.03 -10.59
N THR A 627 -14.53 2.13 -10.95
CA THR A 627 -15.21 3.36 -11.34
C THR A 627 -16.07 3.88 -10.19
N ARG A 628 -15.91 5.16 -9.83
CA ARG A 628 -16.67 5.81 -8.76
C ARG A 628 -17.30 7.12 -9.22
N PRO A 629 -18.55 7.44 -8.84
CA PRO A 629 -19.17 8.72 -9.20
C PRO A 629 -18.41 9.89 -8.56
N VAL A 630 -18.23 10.99 -9.29
CA VAL A 630 -17.54 12.19 -8.77
C VAL A 630 -18.41 13.05 -7.85
N LYS A 631 -19.72 12.78 -7.82
CA LYS A 631 -20.68 13.33 -6.87
C LYS A 631 -21.57 12.20 -6.36
N ASP A 632 -21.62 12.02 -5.05
CA ASP A 632 -22.52 11.06 -4.42
C ASP A 632 -23.98 11.56 -4.50
N GLU A 633 -24.91 10.67 -4.83
CA GLU A 633 -26.32 11.02 -5.01
C GLU A 633 -27.00 11.47 -3.70
N PHE A 634 -26.46 11.06 -2.55
CA PHE A 634 -27.00 11.38 -1.23
C PHE A 634 -26.31 12.57 -0.56
N LEU A 635 -25.38 13.25 -1.25
CA LEU A 635 -24.60 14.35 -0.68
C LEU A 635 -25.46 15.48 -0.09
N GLU A 636 -26.64 15.74 -0.66
CA GLU A 636 -27.50 16.84 -0.22
C GLU A 636 -28.47 16.45 0.91
N ASN A 637 -28.76 15.16 1.11
CA ASN A 637 -29.80 14.68 2.03
C ASN A 637 -29.35 13.59 3.02
N TRP A 638 -28.06 13.21 3.04
CA TRP A 638 -27.52 12.17 3.94
C TRP A 638 -27.89 12.37 5.42
N ARG A 639 -27.96 13.63 5.89
CA ARG A 639 -28.38 13.97 7.27
C ARG A 639 -29.84 13.62 7.53
N GLU A 640 -30.72 13.91 6.58
CA GLU A 640 -32.14 13.58 6.66
C GLU A 640 -32.36 12.06 6.64
N LEU A 641 -31.49 11.34 5.92
CA LEU A 641 -31.44 9.89 5.87
C LEU A 641 -30.77 9.24 7.10
N GLY A 642 -30.22 10.04 8.02
CA GLY A 642 -29.59 9.55 9.25
C GLY A 642 -28.22 8.89 9.05
N TRP A 643 -27.51 9.19 7.96
CA TRP A 643 -26.17 8.65 7.70
C TRP A 643 -25.14 9.17 8.72
N ARG A 644 -24.06 8.41 8.90
CA ARG A 644 -23.06 8.67 9.97
C ARG A 644 -22.02 9.73 9.62
N GLU A 645 -21.77 9.95 8.34
CA GLU A 645 -20.85 10.96 7.81
C GLU A 645 -21.28 11.37 6.39
N GLU A 646 -20.80 12.54 5.97
CA GLU A 646 -21.02 13.11 4.65
C GLU A 646 -20.34 12.24 3.57
N PRO A 647 -21.08 11.77 2.55
CA PRO A 647 -20.54 10.88 1.53
C PRO A 647 -19.80 11.67 0.43
N THR A 648 -18.99 12.66 0.81
CA THR A 648 -18.20 13.42 -0.15
C THR A 648 -17.30 12.47 -0.96
N ALA A 649 -17.21 12.70 -2.27
CA ALA A 649 -16.44 11.92 -3.24
C ALA A 649 -14.91 12.07 -3.11
N ILE A 650 -14.40 11.96 -1.88
CA ILE A 650 -12.99 11.75 -1.57
C ILE A 650 -12.78 10.24 -1.51
N PHE A 651 -11.83 9.75 -2.30
CA PHE A 651 -11.65 8.33 -2.52
C PHE A 651 -10.19 7.89 -2.35
N PRO A 652 -9.97 6.62 -2.01
CA PRO A 652 -8.64 6.05 -1.93
C PRO A 652 -8.10 5.68 -3.32
N MET A 653 -6.79 5.73 -3.49
CA MET A 653 -6.07 5.15 -4.63
C MET A 653 -4.81 4.42 -4.16
N LEU A 654 -4.37 3.41 -4.90
CA LEU A 654 -3.11 2.71 -4.60
C LEU A 654 -1.94 3.35 -5.34
N HIS A 655 -2.05 3.48 -6.66
CA HIS A 655 -0.95 3.92 -7.52
C HIS A 655 -1.34 5.03 -8.48
N TYR A 656 -2.58 5.07 -8.97
CA TYR A 656 -2.98 6.10 -9.95
C TYR A 656 -4.47 6.44 -9.93
N VAL A 657 -4.80 7.59 -10.50
CA VAL A 657 -6.16 8.01 -10.84
C VAL A 657 -6.21 8.47 -12.30
N ASN A 658 -7.33 8.26 -12.98
CA ASN A 658 -7.50 8.54 -14.39
C ASN A 658 -8.83 9.25 -14.69
N ALA A 659 -8.75 10.22 -15.60
CA ALA A 659 -9.87 10.88 -16.27
C ALA A 659 -9.80 10.56 -17.77
N HIS A 660 -10.89 10.13 -18.40
CA HIS A 660 -10.89 9.83 -19.83
C HIS A 660 -12.26 9.97 -20.49
N ASN A 661 -12.23 10.12 -21.81
CA ASN A 661 -13.40 10.04 -22.69
C ASN A 661 -13.04 9.21 -23.95
N SER A 662 -13.81 9.33 -25.03
CA SER A 662 -13.57 8.58 -26.27
C SER A 662 -12.32 9.02 -27.06
N GLU A 663 -11.71 10.14 -26.72
CA GLU A 663 -10.61 10.75 -27.48
C GLU A 663 -9.34 10.94 -26.67
N LYS A 664 -9.45 11.11 -25.34
CA LYS A 664 -8.35 11.51 -24.45
C LYS A 664 -8.40 10.72 -23.15
N SER A 665 -7.22 10.47 -22.59
CA SER A 665 -7.03 9.85 -21.29
C SER A 665 -5.86 10.52 -20.56
N LEU A 666 -6.14 11.11 -19.41
CA LEU A 666 -5.15 11.69 -18.51
C LEU A 666 -5.04 10.82 -17.26
N THR A 667 -3.84 10.27 -17.03
CA THR A 667 -3.51 9.52 -15.83
C THR A 667 -2.59 10.33 -14.93
N VAL A 668 -2.88 10.34 -13.63
CA VAL A 668 -1.97 10.82 -12.59
C VAL A 668 -1.53 9.64 -11.74
N MET A 669 -0.23 9.33 -11.77
CA MET A 669 0.41 8.28 -10.98
C MET A 669 1.07 8.89 -9.74
N ALA A 670 1.07 8.21 -8.60
CA ALA A 670 1.69 8.70 -7.38
C ALA A 670 2.50 7.64 -6.62
N LYS A 671 3.48 8.08 -5.84
CA LYS A 671 4.22 7.24 -4.88
C LYS A 671 3.89 7.72 -3.48
N GLY A 672 3.07 6.97 -2.76
CA GLY A 672 2.72 7.25 -1.36
C GLY A 672 1.48 8.12 -1.14
N ILE A 673 0.99 8.85 -2.15
CA ILE A 673 -0.28 9.59 -2.03
C ILE A 673 -1.43 8.58 -2.20
N LYS A 674 -2.39 8.58 -1.27
CA LYS A 674 -3.47 7.59 -1.21
C LYS A 674 -4.88 8.19 -1.29
N GLU A 675 -5.01 9.50 -1.48
CA GLU A 675 -6.31 10.19 -1.51
C GLU A 675 -6.43 11.09 -2.75
N TYR A 676 -7.58 11.00 -3.43
CA TYR A 676 -7.91 11.89 -4.55
C TYR A 676 -9.36 12.36 -4.49
N GLN A 677 -9.65 13.42 -5.24
CA GLN A 677 -11.00 13.93 -5.50
C GLN A 677 -11.05 14.57 -6.88
N PHE A 678 -12.18 14.45 -7.58
CA PHE A 678 -12.44 15.27 -8.78
C PHE A 678 -13.15 16.56 -8.36
N VAL A 679 -12.69 17.71 -8.87
CA VAL A 679 -13.18 19.04 -8.49
C VAL A 679 -13.31 19.94 -9.72
N GLY A 680 -13.86 21.14 -9.53
CA GLY A 680 -14.22 22.07 -10.61
C GLY A 680 -15.70 21.96 -10.98
N SER A 681 -16.23 22.97 -11.70
CA SER A 681 -17.67 23.05 -12.02
C SER A 681 -18.19 21.88 -12.85
N THR A 682 -17.31 21.27 -13.65
CA THR A 682 -17.59 20.08 -14.48
C THR A 682 -16.69 18.90 -14.10
N PHE A 683 -16.14 18.93 -12.87
CA PHE A 683 -15.21 17.91 -12.37
C PHE A 683 -14.00 17.70 -13.29
N ASN A 684 -13.50 18.79 -13.87
CA ASN A 684 -12.43 18.79 -14.86
C ASN A 684 -11.02 18.86 -14.25
N GLN A 685 -10.89 18.83 -12.93
CA GLN A 685 -9.63 18.82 -12.22
C GLN A 685 -9.51 17.59 -11.33
N ILE A 686 -8.34 16.95 -11.36
CA ILE A 686 -7.97 15.93 -10.38
C ILE A 686 -7.23 16.63 -9.24
N ALA A 687 -7.76 16.52 -8.03
CA ALA A 687 -7.11 16.94 -6.80
C ALA A 687 -6.47 15.72 -6.12
N LEU A 688 -5.15 15.71 -5.96
CA LEU A 688 -4.47 14.76 -5.07
C LEU A 688 -4.22 15.45 -3.73
N THR A 689 -4.69 14.86 -2.63
CA THR A 689 -4.40 15.40 -1.29
C THR A 689 -2.96 15.05 -0.92
N LEU A 690 -2.11 16.07 -0.80
CA LEU A 690 -0.71 15.89 -0.44
C LEU A 690 -0.61 15.46 1.02
N PHE A 691 -1.20 16.22 1.93
CA PHE A 691 -1.26 15.92 3.36
C PHE A 691 -2.37 16.71 4.06
N ARG A 692 -2.76 16.22 5.24
CA ARG A 692 -3.53 16.95 6.26
C ARG A 692 -2.67 17.16 7.50
N SER A 693 -2.86 18.32 8.11
CA SER A 693 -2.27 18.70 9.39
C SER A 693 -3.41 18.88 10.38
N VAL A 694 -3.46 18.04 11.41
CA VAL A 694 -4.51 18.06 12.45
C VAL A 694 -3.94 17.78 13.83
N GLY A 695 -4.49 18.43 14.85
CA GLY A 695 -3.93 18.39 16.21
C GLY A 695 -4.54 17.39 17.18
N PHE A 696 -5.54 16.60 16.79
CA PHE A 696 -6.26 15.70 17.70
C PHE A 696 -6.63 14.37 17.04
N LEU A 697 -6.61 13.31 17.84
CA LEU A 697 -7.03 11.97 17.42
C LEU A 697 -8.50 11.95 16.96
N GLY A 698 -9.39 12.49 17.79
CA GLY A 698 -10.82 12.52 17.55
C GLY A 698 -11.46 13.81 18.06
N ARG A 699 -12.43 14.34 17.30
CA ARG A 699 -13.26 15.50 17.65
C ARG A 699 -14.75 15.21 17.43
N PRO A 700 -15.63 15.70 18.32
CA PRO A 700 -17.07 15.64 18.12
C PRO A 700 -17.55 16.71 17.15
N ASP A 701 -18.77 16.54 16.63
CA ASP A 701 -19.55 17.55 15.93
C ASP A 701 -18.83 18.23 14.75
N LEU A 702 -18.05 17.45 14.00
CA LEU A 702 -17.45 17.88 12.75
C LEU A 702 -18.54 18.15 11.69
N ILE A 703 -18.32 19.10 10.79
CA ILE A 703 -19.28 19.45 9.72
C ILE A 703 -19.63 18.20 8.89
N ARG A 704 -18.62 17.40 8.57
CA ARG A 704 -18.74 16.18 7.75
C ARG A 704 -19.06 14.92 8.56
N ARG A 705 -18.87 14.94 9.88
CA ARG A 705 -19.14 13.80 10.77
C ARG A 705 -19.68 14.31 12.12
N PRO A 706 -20.98 14.70 12.17
CA PRO A 706 -21.60 15.20 13.38
C PRO A 706 -21.74 14.12 14.45
N GLY A 707 -21.92 14.51 15.71
CA GLY A 707 -22.07 13.60 16.84
C GLY A 707 -20.75 13.27 17.53
N ILE A 708 -20.68 12.09 18.15
CA ILE A 708 -19.56 11.72 19.02
C ILE A 708 -18.23 11.62 18.25
N ALA A 709 -17.14 11.96 18.95
CA ALA A 709 -15.79 11.77 18.44
C ALA A 709 -15.53 10.30 18.08
N SER A 710 -14.83 10.07 16.98
CA SER A 710 -14.23 8.76 16.69
C SER A 710 -12.96 8.60 17.55
N GLY A 711 -12.52 7.37 17.80
CA GLY A 711 -11.45 7.18 18.77
C GLY A 711 -11.97 7.02 20.18
N ASN A 712 -11.98 8.13 20.90
CA ASN A 712 -12.36 8.18 22.30
C ASN A 712 -13.38 9.31 22.52
N GLU A 713 -14.61 8.95 22.87
CA GLU A 713 -15.67 9.94 23.12
C GLU A 713 -15.53 10.67 24.47
N PHE A 714 -14.73 10.13 25.39
CA PHE A 714 -14.62 10.65 26.76
C PHE A 714 -13.46 11.63 26.95
N LYS A 715 -12.51 11.68 26.01
CA LYS A 715 -11.30 12.48 26.17
C LYS A 715 -10.73 12.95 24.83
N TYR A 716 -10.45 14.24 24.73
CA TYR A 716 -9.57 14.78 23.68
C TYR A 716 -8.14 14.25 23.87
N ILE A 717 -7.64 13.57 22.84
CA ILE A 717 -6.27 13.06 22.80
C ILE A 717 -5.49 13.95 21.81
N PRO A 718 -4.59 14.81 22.30
CA PRO A 718 -3.80 15.68 21.43
C PRO A 718 -2.80 14.85 20.64
N THR A 719 -2.64 15.21 19.36
CA THR A 719 -1.70 14.60 18.42
C THR A 719 -0.91 15.68 17.66
N PRO A 720 -0.19 16.58 18.35
CA PRO A 720 0.57 17.65 17.69
C PRO A 720 1.55 17.17 16.60
N ASP A 721 2.13 15.97 16.70
CA ASP A 721 3.02 15.46 15.65
C ASP A 721 2.26 15.18 14.34
N SER A 722 0.93 15.07 14.40
CA SER A 722 0.05 14.91 13.23
C SER A 722 -0.22 16.22 12.49
N GLN A 723 0.32 17.35 12.97
CA GLN A 723 0.43 18.59 12.20
C GLN A 723 1.52 18.52 11.11
N LEU A 724 2.38 17.49 11.14
CA LEU A 724 3.44 17.25 10.16
C LEU A 724 4.31 18.50 9.91
N GLU A 725 4.71 19.20 10.98
CA GLU A 725 5.63 20.35 10.93
C GLU A 725 7.06 19.91 10.56
N LYS A 726 7.26 19.52 9.31
CA LYS A 726 8.52 18.99 8.78
C LYS A 726 8.61 19.14 7.27
N SER A 727 9.77 18.77 6.72
CA SER A 727 9.92 18.59 5.28
C SER A 727 9.16 17.36 4.79
N LEU A 728 8.32 17.56 3.77
CA LEU A 728 7.56 16.52 3.09
C LEU A 728 7.92 16.51 1.61
N THR A 729 8.05 15.32 1.04
CA THR A 729 8.34 15.11 -0.39
C THR A 729 7.21 14.33 -1.03
N PHE A 730 6.68 14.86 -2.11
CA PHE A 730 5.60 14.28 -2.91
C PHE A 730 6.11 13.93 -4.30
N LYS A 731 5.77 12.73 -4.77
CA LYS A 731 6.20 12.23 -6.09
C LYS A 731 4.98 11.76 -6.85
N PHE A 732 4.69 12.43 -7.96
CA PHE A 732 3.61 12.07 -8.85
C PHE A 732 4.02 12.31 -10.29
N ALA A 733 3.27 11.77 -11.23
CA ALA A 733 3.53 11.93 -12.64
C ALA A 733 2.23 12.02 -13.43
N ILE A 734 2.24 12.82 -14.50
CA ILE A 734 1.09 13.03 -15.38
C ILE A 734 1.43 12.40 -16.74
N GLN A 735 0.47 11.67 -17.29
CA GLN A 735 0.59 11.03 -18.60
C GLN A 735 -0.67 11.26 -19.42
N LEU A 736 -0.50 11.71 -20.66
CA LEU A 736 -1.57 11.91 -21.63
C LEU A 736 -1.49 10.82 -22.70
N THR A 737 -2.62 10.19 -22.98
CA THR A 737 -2.78 9.20 -24.05
C THR A 737 -4.14 9.37 -24.72
N ASN A 738 -4.37 8.66 -25.83
CA ASN A 738 -5.64 8.76 -26.57
C ASN A 738 -6.72 7.79 -26.06
N ASN A 739 -6.34 6.76 -25.29
CA ASN A 739 -7.25 5.71 -24.87
C ASN A 739 -6.92 5.25 -23.46
N TYR A 740 -7.94 5.00 -22.65
CA TYR A 740 -7.78 4.34 -21.37
C TYR A 740 -7.44 2.86 -21.54
N ASN A 741 -6.32 2.43 -20.96
CA ASN A 741 -5.93 1.03 -20.90
C ASN A 741 -5.26 0.75 -19.53
N PRO A 742 -5.95 0.07 -18.60
CA PRO A 742 -5.44 -0.13 -17.24
C PRO A 742 -4.17 -1.00 -17.20
N SER A 743 -4.01 -1.95 -18.13
CA SER A 743 -2.79 -2.76 -18.23
C SER A 743 -1.59 -1.88 -18.61
N LEU A 744 -1.73 -1.03 -19.64
CA LEU A 744 -0.63 -0.14 -20.03
C LEU A 744 -0.30 0.89 -18.93
N ILE A 745 -1.32 1.45 -18.29
CA ILE A 745 -1.14 2.39 -17.17
C ILE A 745 -0.34 1.75 -16.04
N MET A 746 -0.67 0.52 -15.64
CA MET A 746 0.04 -0.15 -14.55
C MET A 746 1.45 -0.58 -14.97
N ALA A 747 1.67 -0.98 -16.22
CA ALA A 747 3.01 -1.25 -16.74
C ALA A 747 3.88 0.02 -16.71
N ASP A 748 3.33 1.17 -17.13
CA ASP A 748 3.99 2.47 -17.07
C ASP A 748 4.24 2.93 -15.62
N TYR A 749 3.33 2.60 -14.69
CA TYR A 749 3.55 2.83 -13.26
C TYR A 749 4.72 2.02 -12.74
N LEU A 750 4.83 0.72 -13.06
CA LEU A 750 5.98 -0.10 -12.65
C LEU A 750 7.30 0.44 -13.23
N ASN A 751 7.30 0.86 -14.51
CA ASN A 751 8.44 1.55 -15.12
C ASN A 751 8.82 2.83 -14.34
N TYR A 752 7.84 3.64 -13.95
CA TYR A 752 8.05 4.86 -13.17
C TYR A 752 8.49 4.61 -11.72
N ALA A 753 7.91 3.61 -11.04
CA ALA A 753 7.91 3.49 -9.59
C ALA A 753 8.99 2.57 -9.03
N VAL A 754 9.41 1.55 -9.77
CA VAL A 754 10.41 0.57 -9.33
C VAL A 754 11.81 1.07 -9.70
N SER A 755 12.71 1.31 -8.74
CA SER A 755 14.10 1.65 -9.08
C SER A 755 14.90 0.43 -9.52
N VAL A 756 16.04 0.64 -10.19
CA VAL A 756 16.97 -0.41 -10.63
C VAL A 756 18.10 -0.51 -9.60
N PRO A 757 18.22 -1.60 -8.83
CA PRO A 757 19.36 -1.81 -7.96
C PRO A 757 20.66 -1.89 -8.77
N PHE A 758 21.76 -1.37 -8.23
CA PHE A 758 23.07 -1.43 -8.88
C PHE A 758 24.20 -1.58 -7.85
N TYR A 759 25.37 -2.00 -8.31
CA TYR A 759 26.59 -2.03 -7.49
C TYR A 759 27.83 -1.70 -8.32
N GLN A 760 28.73 -0.88 -7.77
CA GLN A 760 30.03 -0.54 -8.37
C GLN A 760 31.18 -1.26 -7.65
N ILE A 761 32.03 -1.91 -8.44
CA ILE A 761 33.33 -2.46 -8.02
C ILE A 761 34.31 -1.31 -7.82
N GLN A 762 34.62 -0.99 -6.57
CA GLN A 762 35.66 -0.01 -6.20
C GLN A 762 35.98 -0.09 -4.70
N GLU A 763 37.14 0.40 -4.29
CA GLU A 763 37.58 0.46 -2.88
C GLU A 763 37.73 1.87 -2.28
N MET A 764 37.59 2.93 -3.09
CA MET A 764 37.79 4.32 -2.68
C MET A 764 36.65 4.89 -1.83
N ASN A 765 35.39 4.64 -2.21
CA ASN A 765 34.22 4.99 -1.43
C ASN A 765 33.70 3.75 -0.70
N ARG A 766 34.20 3.52 0.51
CA ARG A 766 33.77 2.41 1.38
C ARG A 766 32.43 2.65 2.07
N PHE A 767 31.82 3.80 1.84
CA PHE A 767 30.58 4.23 2.47
C PHE A 767 29.49 4.53 1.43
N THR A 768 29.56 3.92 0.23
CA THR A 768 28.40 3.91 -0.69
C THR A 768 27.17 3.35 0.02
N THR A 769 27.39 2.34 0.86
CA THR A 769 26.49 1.89 1.92
C THR A 769 27.32 1.53 3.15
N THR A 770 26.67 1.51 4.33
CA THR A 770 27.33 1.08 5.57
C THR A 770 27.82 -0.37 5.49
N LEU A 771 27.13 -1.24 4.76
CA LEU A 771 27.52 -2.64 4.59
C LEU A 771 28.79 -2.81 3.76
N LYS A 772 29.05 -1.92 2.80
CA LYS A 772 30.27 -1.97 1.97
C LYS A 772 31.55 -1.91 2.81
N TYR A 773 31.53 -1.13 3.88
CA TYR A 773 32.69 -0.97 4.77
C TYR A 773 33.17 -2.30 5.37
N PHE A 774 32.26 -3.24 5.60
CA PHE A 774 32.60 -4.55 6.11
C PHE A 774 33.06 -5.49 4.99
N VAL A 775 34.14 -6.23 5.25
CA VAL A 775 34.67 -7.21 4.31
C VAL A 775 33.66 -8.35 4.14
N SER A 776 33.39 -8.72 2.90
CA SER A 776 32.61 -9.91 2.54
C SER A 776 33.44 -10.72 1.55
N ASN A 777 33.48 -12.04 1.72
CA ASN A 777 34.08 -12.90 0.70
C ASN A 777 33.17 -12.93 -0.53
N PRO A 778 33.71 -13.00 -1.76
CA PRO A 778 32.95 -13.49 -2.91
C PRO A 778 32.39 -14.90 -2.64
N LEU A 779 31.46 -15.35 -3.48
CA LEU A 779 31.01 -16.74 -3.45
C LEU A 779 32.15 -17.68 -3.86
N LEU A 780 32.08 -18.93 -3.38
CA LEU A 780 33.08 -19.94 -3.70
C LEU A 780 33.10 -20.29 -5.19
N ASN A 781 31.91 -20.30 -5.81
CA ASN A 781 31.74 -20.49 -7.24
C ASN A 781 31.48 -19.13 -7.89
N GLU A 782 32.07 -18.90 -9.06
CA GLU A 782 31.79 -17.71 -9.85
C GLU A 782 30.31 -17.71 -10.28
N VAL A 783 29.72 -16.52 -10.32
CA VAL A 783 28.35 -16.30 -10.78
C VAL A 783 28.38 -15.98 -12.27
N PRO A 784 27.99 -16.91 -13.15
CA PRO A 784 27.90 -16.62 -14.58
C PRO A 784 26.77 -15.64 -14.87
N ASP A 785 26.63 -15.23 -16.14
CA ASP A 785 25.47 -14.47 -16.58
C ASP A 785 24.19 -15.29 -16.33
N ILE A 786 23.22 -14.66 -15.66
CA ILE A 786 21.97 -15.32 -15.26
C ILE A 786 20.88 -14.98 -16.27
N GLN A 787 20.21 -16.00 -16.80
CA GLN A 787 19.01 -15.84 -17.61
C GLN A 787 17.75 -16.18 -16.81
N GLY A 788 16.87 -15.19 -16.77
CA GLY A 788 15.59 -15.22 -16.09
C GLY A 788 14.44 -15.76 -16.92
N PRO A 789 13.31 -16.08 -16.28
CA PRO A 789 12.04 -16.08 -16.99
C PRO A 789 11.71 -14.67 -17.52
N ILE A 790 11.09 -14.59 -18.70
CA ILE A 790 10.68 -13.34 -19.35
C ILE A 790 9.20 -13.44 -19.75
N LEU A 791 8.41 -12.46 -19.32
CA LEU A 791 7.03 -12.28 -19.76
C LEU A 791 7.01 -11.55 -21.12
N GLU A 792 6.46 -12.20 -22.14
CA GLU A 792 6.38 -11.71 -23.52
C GLU A 792 4.91 -11.54 -23.98
N GLY A 793 4.64 -10.50 -24.78
CA GLY A 793 3.30 -10.24 -25.34
C GLY A 793 2.23 -9.93 -24.29
N GLN A 794 2.63 -9.21 -23.24
CA GLN A 794 1.82 -9.00 -22.03
C GLN A 794 0.62 -8.09 -22.29
N ASN A 795 -0.58 -8.63 -22.08
CA ASN A 795 -1.82 -7.86 -21.91
C ASN A 795 -2.32 -7.89 -20.45
N VAL A 796 -1.54 -8.53 -19.57
CA VAL A 796 -1.74 -8.68 -18.13
C VAL A 796 -0.54 -8.10 -17.38
N ILE A 797 -0.69 -7.93 -16.07
CA ILE A 797 0.31 -7.24 -15.24
C ILE A 797 0.96 -8.20 -14.27
N LEU A 798 2.28 -8.10 -14.14
CA LEU A 798 3.04 -8.75 -13.07
C LEU A 798 2.59 -8.21 -11.72
N SER A 799 2.10 -9.11 -10.87
CA SER A 799 1.78 -8.81 -9.48
C SER A 799 2.94 -9.15 -8.55
N SER A 800 3.49 -10.38 -8.63
CA SER A 800 4.62 -10.80 -7.81
C SER A 800 5.49 -11.86 -8.46
N PHE A 801 6.75 -11.92 -8.01
CA PHE A 801 7.71 -12.95 -8.38
C PHE A 801 8.60 -13.30 -7.18
N LYS A 802 8.37 -14.46 -6.55
CA LYS A 802 8.99 -14.83 -5.27
C LYS A 802 9.36 -16.30 -5.19
N GLN A 803 10.18 -16.66 -4.21
CA GLN A 803 10.33 -18.06 -3.79
C GLN A 803 8.98 -18.57 -3.29
N ASN A 804 8.56 -19.77 -3.72
CA ASN A 804 7.34 -20.38 -3.20
C ASN A 804 7.58 -20.81 -1.74
N ARG A 805 6.64 -20.45 -0.84
CA ARG A 805 6.71 -20.77 0.60
C ARG A 805 6.30 -22.20 0.91
N GLN A 806 5.24 -22.68 0.25
CA GLN A 806 4.55 -23.94 0.56
C GLN A 806 5.08 -25.12 -0.27
N LYS A 807 5.70 -24.82 -1.40
CA LYS A 807 6.23 -25.80 -2.34
C LYS A 807 7.67 -25.46 -2.70
N ASP A 808 8.41 -26.47 -3.14
CA ASP A 808 9.65 -26.22 -3.86
C ASP A 808 9.37 -25.48 -5.16
N GLY A 809 10.22 -24.51 -5.50
CA GLY A 809 10.12 -23.72 -6.74
C GLY A 809 9.94 -22.22 -6.52
N VAL A 810 9.50 -21.53 -7.58
CA VAL A 810 9.33 -20.08 -7.66
C VAL A 810 7.91 -19.78 -8.12
N GLU A 811 7.27 -18.82 -7.47
CA GLU A 811 5.94 -18.36 -7.80
C GLU A 811 6.00 -17.11 -8.68
N LEU A 812 5.23 -17.09 -9.76
CA LEU A 812 4.98 -15.92 -10.59
C LEU A 812 3.48 -15.67 -10.66
N ARG A 813 3.06 -14.44 -10.37
CA ARG A 813 1.65 -14.05 -10.37
C ARG A 813 1.39 -12.92 -11.35
N VAL A 814 0.33 -13.07 -12.12
CA VAL A 814 -0.16 -12.04 -13.05
C VAL A 814 -1.66 -11.85 -12.89
N PHE A 815 -2.16 -10.68 -13.25
CA PHE A 815 -3.60 -10.39 -13.20
C PHE A 815 -4.04 -9.50 -14.36
N ASN A 816 -5.34 -9.58 -14.67
CA ASN A 816 -6.00 -8.63 -15.56
C ASN A 816 -6.54 -7.46 -14.74
N PRO A 817 -6.01 -6.23 -14.88
CA PRO A 817 -6.48 -5.09 -14.10
C PRO A 817 -7.82 -4.54 -14.58
N SER A 818 -8.33 -4.97 -15.74
CA SER A 818 -9.57 -4.45 -16.29
C SER A 818 -10.79 -4.87 -15.47
N GLN A 819 -11.67 -3.92 -15.18
CA GLN A 819 -12.94 -4.16 -14.49
C GLN A 819 -13.99 -4.88 -15.38
N SER A 820 -13.88 -4.78 -16.71
CA SER A 820 -14.93 -5.27 -17.62
C SER A 820 -14.45 -6.00 -18.87
N GLN A 821 -13.18 -5.82 -19.26
CA GLN A 821 -12.66 -6.41 -20.49
C GLN A 821 -11.97 -7.75 -20.22
N VAL A 822 -12.33 -8.75 -21.01
CA VAL A 822 -11.61 -10.02 -21.10
C VAL A 822 -10.31 -9.79 -21.86
N VAL A 823 -9.22 -10.38 -21.38
CA VAL A 823 -7.97 -10.47 -22.13
C VAL A 823 -7.93 -11.85 -22.78
N ASP A 824 -8.16 -11.94 -24.09
CA ASP A 824 -8.21 -13.22 -24.81
C ASP A 824 -6.87 -13.97 -24.80
N ASN A 825 -5.76 -13.23 -24.76
CA ASN A 825 -4.42 -13.77 -24.70
C ASN A 825 -3.55 -12.92 -23.78
N GLY A 826 -3.26 -13.44 -22.58
CA GLY A 826 -2.38 -12.81 -21.61
C GLY A 826 -0.90 -12.81 -22.01
N GLY A 827 -0.53 -13.52 -23.08
CA GLY A 827 0.85 -13.64 -23.54
C GLY A 827 1.51 -14.95 -23.08
N TYR A 828 2.83 -14.93 -22.98
CA TYR A 828 3.63 -16.10 -22.66
C TYR A 828 4.68 -15.80 -21.60
N LEU A 829 4.97 -16.79 -20.75
CA LEU A 829 6.17 -16.81 -19.93
C LEU A 829 7.22 -17.68 -20.61
N LYS A 830 8.29 -17.07 -21.10
CA LYS A 830 9.45 -17.75 -21.67
C LYS A 830 10.45 -18.07 -20.57
N LEU A 831 10.90 -19.31 -20.54
CA LEU A 831 11.85 -19.82 -19.55
C LEU A 831 13.19 -20.13 -20.23
N PRO A 832 14.31 -20.09 -19.48
CA PRO A 832 15.64 -20.37 -20.04
C PRO A 832 15.83 -21.85 -20.43
N ALA A 833 15.02 -22.76 -19.87
CA ALA A 833 15.04 -24.18 -20.16
C ALA A 833 13.68 -24.82 -19.83
N GLU A 834 13.47 -26.05 -20.29
CA GLU A 834 12.30 -26.86 -19.92
C GLU A 834 12.19 -26.98 -18.40
N THR A 835 11.08 -26.47 -17.87
CA THR A 835 10.83 -26.39 -16.42
C THR A 835 9.49 -27.03 -16.11
N ASN A 836 9.43 -27.73 -14.97
CA ASN A 836 8.16 -28.25 -14.47
C ASN A 836 7.30 -27.08 -13.96
N TYR A 837 6.04 -26.99 -14.36
CA TYR A 837 5.15 -25.95 -13.88
C TYR A 837 3.73 -26.45 -13.63
N GLU A 838 3.02 -25.75 -12.75
CA GLU A 838 1.61 -25.98 -12.42
C GLU A 838 0.96 -24.63 -12.13
N PHE A 839 -0.33 -24.47 -12.45
CA PHE A 839 -1.09 -23.33 -11.95
C PHE A 839 -1.55 -23.63 -10.53
N VAL A 840 -1.48 -22.61 -9.66
CA VAL A 840 -1.85 -22.70 -8.25
C VAL A 840 -2.80 -21.57 -7.87
N ASN A 841 -3.55 -21.74 -6.79
CA ASN A 841 -4.27 -20.62 -6.16
C ASN A 841 -3.31 -19.74 -5.33
N LEU A 842 -3.82 -18.72 -4.64
CA LEU A 842 -3.00 -17.80 -3.86
C LEU A 842 -2.37 -18.47 -2.62
N ALA A 843 -2.99 -19.53 -2.10
CA ALA A 843 -2.42 -20.39 -1.05
C ALA A 843 -1.38 -21.41 -1.56
N GLY A 844 -1.06 -21.43 -2.86
CA GLY A 844 -0.10 -22.37 -3.45
C GLY A 844 -0.65 -23.79 -3.70
N THR A 845 -1.96 -24.01 -3.52
CA THR A 845 -2.63 -25.28 -3.83
C THR A 845 -2.75 -25.47 -5.35
N ALA A 846 -2.47 -26.68 -5.84
CA ALA A 846 -2.50 -26.98 -7.28
C ALA A 846 -3.93 -26.88 -7.86
N LEU A 847 -4.05 -26.17 -8.98
CA LEU A 847 -5.28 -26.08 -9.78
C LEU A 847 -5.20 -26.92 -11.06
N THR A 848 -3.99 -27.31 -11.46
CA THR A 848 -3.74 -28.15 -12.64
C THR A 848 -2.73 -29.24 -12.32
N ASP A 849 -2.63 -30.24 -13.21
CA ASP A 849 -1.50 -31.17 -13.23
C ASP A 849 -0.17 -30.42 -13.48
N VAL A 850 0.94 -31.13 -13.25
CA VAL A 850 2.28 -30.65 -13.56
C VAL A 850 2.59 -30.85 -15.04
N PHE A 851 2.98 -29.78 -15.71
CA PHE A 851 3.41 -29.75 -17.10
C PHE A 851 4.91 -29.48 -17.20
N ILE A 852 5.49 -29.70 -18.39
CA ILE A 852 6.90 -29.41 -18.69
C ILE A 852 6.93 -28.56 -19.96
N SER A 853 7.51 -27.38 -19.88
CA SER A 853 7.70 -26.50 -21.04
C SER A 853 8.80 -25.49 -20.76
N ASP A 854 9.42 -24.97 -21.81
CA ASP A 854 10.25 -23.75 -21.78
C ASP A 854 9.44 -22.50 -22.18
N ARG A 855 8.17 -22.67 -22.57
CA ARG A 855 7.25 -21.60 -22.95
C ARG A 855 5.85 -21.89 -22.46
N ILE A 856 5.37 -21.09 -21.51
CA ILE A 856 4.07 -21.27 -20.85
C ILE A 856 3.09 -20.24 -21.40
N ALA A 857 1.99 -20.69 -22.00
CA ALA A 857 0.90 -19.80 -22.39
C ALA A 857 0.09 -19.39 -21.14
N LEU A 858 -0.16 -18.09 -20.99
CA LEU A 858 -0.96 -17.57 -19.86
C LEU A 858 -2.48 -17.72 -20.09
N GLY A 859 -2.88 -17.90 -21.36
CA GLY A 859 -4.27 -18.09 -21.77
C GLY A 859 -5.12 -16.83 -21.62
N SER A 860 -6.44 -17.00 -21.61
CA SER A 860 -7.39 -15.90 -21.44
C SER A 860 -7.56 -15.51 -19.97
N PHE A 861 -7.87 -14.25 -19.69
CA PHE A 861 -8.18 -13.75 -18.36
C PHE A 861 -9.54 -13.07 -18.35
N ALA A 862 -10.42 -13.49 -17.43
CA ALA A 862 -11.63 -12.72 -17.11
C ALA A 862 -11.25 -11.36 -16.50
N PRO A 863 -12.17 -10.38 -16.47
CA PRO A 863 -11.96 -9.13 -15.74
C PRO A 863 -11.50 -9.39 -14.30
N GLY A 864 -10.50 -8.66 -13.82
CA GLY A 864 -9.99 -8.80 -12.44
C GLY A 864 -9.31 -10.15 -12.09
N GLN A 865 -9.23 -11.10 -13.03
CA GLN A 865 -8.76 -12.46 -12.72
C GLN A 865 -7.27 -12.49 -12.39
N ILE A 866 -6.93 -13.23 -11.34
CA ILE A 866 -5.55 -13.50 -10.91
C ILE A 866 -5.17 -14.92 -11.31
N LYS A 867 -3.95 -15.10 -11.84
CA LYS A 867 -3.36 -16.43 -12.04
C LYS A 867 -1.97 -16.50 -11.46
N THR A 868 -1.69 -17.61 -10.79
CA THR A 868 -0.41 -17.89 -10.15
C THR A 868 0.19 -19.15 -10.74
N ILE A 869 1.48 -19.11 -11.08
CA ILE A 869 2.24 -20.21 -11.66
C ILE A 869 3.34 -20.59 -10.68
N ASN A 870 3.44 -21.87 -10.33
CA ASN A 870 4.57 -22.41 -9.59
C ASN A 870 5.56 -23.06 -10.57
N LEU A 871 6.81 -22.61 -10.56
CA LEU A 871 7.91 -23.05 -11.42
C LEU A 871 8.92 -23.88 -10.61
N LYS A 872 9.09 -25.14 -10.96
CA LYS A 872 10.05 -26.06 -10.33
C LYS A 872 11.25 -26.26 -11.25
N TYR A 873 12.30 -25.46 -11.03
CA TYR A 873 13.58 -25.63 -11.71
C TYR A 873 14.21 -26.97 -11.32
N LYS A 874 14.78 -27.68 -12.30
CA LYS A 874 15.62 -28.86 -12.01
C LYS A 874 16.92 -28.37 -11.37
N GLU A 875 17.28 -28.94 -10.22
CA GLU A 875 18.55 -28.66 -9.53
C GLU A 875 19.78 -29.03 -10.36
#